data_AF-A0A135S6Z3-F1
#
_entry.id   AF-A0A135S6Z3-F1
#
_cell.length_a   1.000
_cell.length_b   1.000
_cell.length_c   1.000
_cell.angle_alpha   90.00
_cell.angle_beta   90.00
_cell.angle_gamma   90.00
#
_symmetry.space_group_name_H-M   'P 1'
#
loop_
_entity.id
_entity.type
_entity.pdbx_description
1 polymer ?
#
loop_
_entity_poly.entity_id
_entity_poly.type
_entity_poly.pdbx_seq_one_letter_code
_entity_poly.pdbx_strand_id
1 'polypeptide(L)'
;MSAAGPNSKPLKSAFANKRKQGSSGDNGGGNNGAGGGGGGGGWAQKRVKIRQDREIAAQSSDAALRDGELDLQSFLNAREFEIRALEESMRHTKAEATSRAFQQVPRGLRRRTASHNAKRVPKRLRRRALKEMAEDNTPVVLSKRRKPKTTRARIRAETAKRLGMLAEKKRRRAMKAEKAKAKDKDGEGDTDKTGDDGPSKGAVTVTTRPPRPKIRRNQLNDPPQRKSKFRKRQINKTWLPTHLWHAKRARMTEPAKPLWRFAIPLTPNEKTYRATHRSHGDKGAVVWDTSYMSTIGLYGSAKGVEQVLRRLGIAQESCWNERGRKWREGTRHWSGFLSREVKGGSSRGRREVCPATILWNPLEPVDEDGGEAQTAKVQRQVYVRVHPSAFLEVFNELLRLVKMQNPRMYIEDLRFEIGSIELTGPASTEALLGILHPYHTQEGSIEQHADIFKGLNSLVSPASLPLNATLGFSIMDPRLRYPPRKVAQPDPDDEEEQNKSLELLASWPADTNLKPHGLFHRDARASATRLPSQKSIDRRKGARRPGTDLGVSDADPPIPVILVASRAAGNSSNGNSSSQGNWTVLAPWRCIQPLWHSLVHFPLSSGGNPRFSGLDQIRQVAFERATPCFPFDFLGTDAGAAWEVEQRRLRKASWERRPKSKRVAWASLDLGAGRKGEVGCGWACDVEFLFREETTTTTTDKGREKEVMRRAAASVDADEMDVDKPSPAKEEEEAATGNAASEGEFLKTLQHIRKDAFKAHTSSPSSATPSPLPPRSVINVKISILNRGVATACARIYRLPPRPAPTDPTSSAEIPATVPPPAPTTSVQGGDSNSSSSLPPNLRAQWLATLPVSSASAKHSSKKNGRGKSQQHQQTKHLPLETQKQILAQKLLASPPAEASSLLLPAKPNQTDMNGHHPLVPDESDLLGFVTTGSYCLAEGRGTAIGCLSAEKAAEAVRDGGGGGREGTLCIVRNAGESVGWIARWEVV
;
A
#
# COMPACT_ATOMS: atom_id res chain seq x y z
N MET A 1 19.59 -49.01 80.10
CA MET A 1 20.93 -49.42 80.53
C MET A 1 21.69 -49.90 79.30
N SER A 2 22.89 -49.34 79.07
CA SER A 2 24.08 -49.90 78.36
C SER A 2 23.91 -50.41 76.91
N ALA A 3 24.81 -50.20 75.94
CA ALA A 3 26.20 -49.75 75.94
C ALA A 3 26.63 -49.25 74.53
N ALA A 4 27.60 -48.33 74.54
CA ALA A 4 28.77 -48.11 73.66
C ALA A 4 28.79 -48.50 72.15
N GLY A 5 29.30 -47.57 71.32
CA GLY A 5 29.70 -47.77 69.90
C GLY A 5 31.00 -48.58 69.69
N PRO A 6 31.62 -48.63 68.47
CA PRO A 6 32.20 -47.43 67.83
C PRO A 6 32.29 -47.37 66.27
N ASN A 7 32.52 -46.14 65.77
CA ASN A 7 33.32 -45.67 64.61
C ASN A 7 33.48 -46.47 63.30
N SER A 8 33.11 -45.85 62.16
CA SER A 8 34.03 -45.59 61.03
C SER A 8 33.56 -44.37 60.19
N LYS A 9 34.53 -43.59 59.69
CA LYS A 9 34.37 -42.25 59.06
C LYS A 9 33.88 -42.34 57.60
N PRO A 10 33.04 -41.41 57.09
CA PRO A 10 32.81 -41.27 55.66
C PRO A 10 33.86 -40.35 55.00
N LEU A 11 34.38 -40.81 53.87
CA LEU A 11 35.29 -40.10 52.98
C LEU A 11 34.64 -38.85 52.38
N LYS A 12 35.38 -37.75 52.39
CA LYS A 12 35.05 -36.49 51.72
C LYS A 12 35.14 -36.67 50.20
N SER A 13 34.08 -36.33 49.46
CA SER A 13 34.21 -35.93 48.06
C SER A 13 33.89 -34.44 47.94
N ALA A 14 34.86 -33.73 47.40
CA ALA A 14 34.92 -32.29 47.27
C ALA A 14 34.19 -31.88 45.98
N PHE A 15 33.11 -31.11 46.09
CA PHE A 15 32.77 -29.99 45.20
C PHE A 15 31.61 -29.19 45.83
N ALA A 16 31.88 -28.68 47.04
CA ALA A 16 31.05 -27.65 47.67
C ALA A 16 31.63 -26.29 47.31
N ASN A 17 31.04 -25.61 46.32
CA ASN A 17 31.17 -24.15 46.23
C ASN A 17 29.81 -23.50 46.48
N LYS A 18 29.62 -23.15 47.76
CA LYS A 18 28.62 -22.22 48.27
C LYS A 18 28.69 -20.91 47.47
N ARG A 19 27.55 -20.46 46.92
CA ARG A 19 27.28 -19.01 46.88
C ARG A 19 25.83 -18.71 47.25
N LYS A 20 25.69 -18.45 48.55
CA LYS A 20 24.79 -17.51 49.26
C LYS A 20 23.65 -16.91 48.42
N GLN A 21 22.42 -17.36 48.69
CA GLN A 21 21.21 -16.60 48.39
C GLN A 21 21.22 -15.31 49.24
N GLY A 22 21.07 -14.16 48.58
CA GLY A 22 20.92 -12.84 49.20
C GLY A 22 19.51 -12.31 48.94
N SER A 23 18.94 -11.75 50.00
CA SER A 23 17.59 -11.19 50.15
C SER A 23 17.26 -10.00 49.25
N SER A 24 15.97 -9.83 49.02
CA SER A 24 15.22 -8.72 48.44
C SER A 24 15.52 -7.33 49.05
N GLY A 25 15.26 -6.27 48.24
CA GLY A 25 15.31 -4.83 48.59
C GLY A 25 16.60 -4.18 48.06
N ASP A 26 16.65 -3.02 47.40
CA ASP A 26 15.84 -1.81 47.44
C ASP A 26 16.14 -0.94 46.19
N ASN A 27 15.29 0.05 45.95
CA ASN A 27 15.38 1.08 44.92
C ASN A 27 16.48 2.11 45.25
N GLY A 28 17.29 2.54 44.28
CA GLY A 28 18.20 3.67 44.47
C GLY A 28 19.04 3.99 43.23
N GLY A 29 18.86 5.19 42.68
CA GLY A 29 19.60 5.68 41.52
C GLY A 29 21.05 6.06 41.85
N GLY A 30 21.92 5.95 40.84
CA GLY A 30 23.32 6.37 40.90
C GLY A 30 23.94 6.32 39.52
N ASN A 31 24.13 7.49 38.93
CA ASN A 31 24.78 7.75 37.66
C ASN A 31 26.28 7.50 37.79
N ASN A 32 26.88 6.72 36.89
CA ASN A 32 28.24 7.00 36.39
C ASN A 32 28.51 6.21 35.10
N GLY A 33 28.94 6.95 34.08
CA GLY A 33 29.19 6.44 32.74
C GLY A 33 30.53 5.72 32.58
N ALA A 34 30.55 4.74 31.70
CA ALA A 34 31.68 4.42 30.83
C ALA A 34 31.12 3.60 29.65
N GLY A 35 31.72 3.80 28.48
CA GLY A 35 31.15 3.42 27.19
C GLY A 35 31.17 1.93 26.88
N GLY A 36 30.52 1.55 25.78
CA GLY A 36 30.79 0.28 25.10
C GLY A 36 29.55 -0.46 24.65
N GLY A 37 29.18 -0.30 23.38
CA GLY A 37 28.09 -1.02 22.74
C GLY A 37 28.29 -2.55 22.73
N GLY A 38 27.20 -3.28 23.01
CA GLY A 38 27.19 -4.75 23.00
C GLY A 38 25.81 -5.37 23.25
N GLY A 39 24.74 -4.81 22.68
CA GLY A 39 23.35 -5.23 22.90
C GLY A 39 22.93 -6.59 22.31
N GLY A 40 23.86 -7.52 22.09
CA GLY A 40 23.61 -8.83 21.47
C GLY A 40 23.83 -10.07 22.36
N GLY A 41 24.53 -9.94 23.49
CA GLY A 41 25.01 -11.09 24.28
C GLY A 41 23.95 -11.83 25.09
N GLY A 42 22.96 -11.13 25.64
CA GLY A 42 21.98 -11.73 26.57
C GLY A 42 21.08 -12.80 25.95
N TRP A 43 20.85 -12.76 24.64
CA TRP A 43 20.00 -13.74 23.95
C TRP A 43 20.76 -15.02 23.61
N ALA A 44 22.06 -14.91 23.30
CA ALA A 44 22.95 -16.04 23.10
C ALA A 44 23.20 -16.77 24.43
N GLN A 45 23.48 -16.02 25.50
CA GLN A 45 23.65 -16.57 26.85
C GLN A 45 22.39 -17.27 27.35
N LYS A 46 21.19 -16.72 27.08
CA LYS A 46 19.92 -17.35 27.44
C LYS A 46 19.66 -18.64 26.64
N ARG A 47 20.09 -18.73 25.38
CA ARG A 47 20.00 -19.97 24.59
C ARG A 47 20.97 -21.05 25.07
N VAL A 48 22.19 -20.67 25.43
CA VAL A 48 23.19 -21.58 26.01
C VAL A 48 22.69 -22.12 27.34
N LYS A 49 22.14 -21.25 28.20
CA LYS A 49 21.54 -21.65 29.47
C LYS A 49 20.36 -22.61 29.30
N ILE A 50 19.41 -22.30 28.41
CA ILE A 50 18.29 -23.20 28.09
C ILE A 50 18.76 -24.53 27.49
N ARG A 51 19.88 -24.54 26.75
CA ARG A 51 20.46 -25.77 26.19
C ARG A 51 21.10 -26.61 27.28
N GLN A 52 21.87 -25.99 28.18
CA GLN A 52 22.48 -26.64 29.35
C GLN A 52 21.41 -27.18 30.30
N ASP A 53 20.36 -26.41 30.59
CA ASP A 53 19.22 -26.84 31.40
C ASP A 53 18.45 -28.02 30.78
N ARG A 54 18.62 -28.30 29.48
CA ARG A 54 17.99 -29.41 28.73
C ARG A 54 18.92 -30.59 28.49
N GLU A 55 20.21 -30.44 28.79
CA GLU A 55 21.22 -31.47 28.59
C GLU A 55 21.28 -32.31 29.86
N ILE A 56 20.61 -33.46 29.84
CA ILE A 56 20.57 -34.40 30.96
C ILE A 56 21.70 -35.40 30.73
N ALA A 57 22.68 -35.44 31.65
CA ALA A 57 23.72 -36.45 31.62
C ALA A 57 23.11 -37.82 31.94
N ALA A 58 23.21 -38.77 31.01
CA ALA A 58 22.80 -40.16 31.21
C ALA A 58 24.00 -41.00 31.64
N GLN A 59 23.80 -41.95 32.55
CA GLN A 59 24.81 -42.93 32.95
C GLN A 59 24.49 -44.28 32.29
N SER A 60 25.51 -45.04 31.87
CA SER A 60 25.28 -46.33 31.21
C SER A 60 24.76 -47.38 32.19
N SER A 61 23.68 -48.06 31.84
CA SER A 61 22.90 -48.95 32.72
C SER A 61 23.43 -50.37 32.86
N ASP A 62 24.73 -50.60 32.67
CA ASP A 62 25.31 -51.94 32.51
C ASP A 62 25.39 -52.74 33.82
N ALA A 63 25.15 -52.12 34.98
CA ALA A 63 25.28 -52.76 36.29
C ALA A 63 23.98 -53.38 36.84
N ALA A 64 22.84 -53.24 36.16
CA ALA A 64 21.51 -53.59 36.69
C ALA A 64 20.83 -54.78 36.00
N LEU A 65 21.43 -55.37 34.96
CA LEU A 65 20.97 -56.63 34.38
C LEU A 65 21.89 -57.75 34.87
N ARG A 66 21.35 -58.71 35.63
CA ARG A 66 22.04 -59.97 35.93
C ARG A 66 21.17 -61.11 35.42
N ASP A 67 21.72 -61.93 34.52
CA ASP A 67 21.14 -63.18 34.03
C ASP A 67 19.67 -63.12 33.57
N GLY A 68 19.29 -62.04 32.87
CA GLY A 68 17.97 -61.91 32.24
C GLY A 68 16.81 -61.58 33.19
N GLU A 69 17.06 -61.49 34.50
CA GLU A 69 16.09 -61.00 35.49
C GLU A 69 16.42 -59.56 35.90
N LEU A 70 15.40 -58.70 35.93
CA LEU A 70 15.53 -57.28 36.27
C LEU A 70 15.26 -57.07 37.76
N ASP A 71 16.32 -56.81 38.53
CA ASP A 71 16.14 -56.35 39.91
C ASP A 71 15.69 -54.88 39.93
N LEU A 72 14.41 -54.68 40.27
CA LEU A 72 13.76 -53.38 40.33
C LEU A 72 14.45 -52.40 41.26
N GLN A 73 15.01 -52.85 42.39
CA GLN A 73 15.62 -51.95 43.36
C GLN A 73 16.97 -51.41 42.86
N SER A 74 17.85 -52.30 42.39
CA SER A 74 19.12 -51.86 41.79
C SER A 74 18.92 -51.05 40.52
N PHE A 75 17.90 -51.36 39.71
CA PHE A 75 17.55 -50.58 38.52
C PHE A 75 17.06 -49.17 38.84
N LEU A 76 16.17 -49.03 39.83
CA LEU A 76 15.70 -47.71 40.28
C LEU A 76 16.82 -46.89 40.92
N ASN A 77 17.69 -47.53 41.70
CA ASN A 77 18.85 -46.87 42.31
C ASN A 77 19.87 -46.43 41.25
N ALA A 78 20.11 -47.24 40.22
CA ALA A 78 20.97 -46.87 39.10
C ALA A 78 20.41 -45.68 38.30
N ARG A 79 19.07 -45.55 38.22
CA ARG A 79 18.38 -44.46 37.49
C ARG A 79 17.92 -43.29 38.35
N GLU A 80 18.16 -43.33 39.66
CA GLU A 80 17.70 -42.28 40.58
C GLU A 80 18.27 -40.91 40.19
N PHE A 81 19.55 -40.87 39.81
CA PHE A 81 20.23 -39.66 39.37
C PHE A 81 19.57 -39.08 38.11
N GLU A 82 19.28 -39.92 37.11
CA GLU A 82 18.66 -39.50 35.85
C GLU A 82 17.24 -38.97 36.07
N ILE A 83 16.46 -39.63 36.92
CA ILE A 83 15.09 -39.23 37.27
C ILE A 83 15.12 -37.88 38.01
N ARG A 84 16.03 -37.70 38.98
CA ARG A 84 16.19 -36.44 39.71
C ARG A 84 16.69 -35.30 38.79
N ALA A 85 17.66 -35.58 37.91
CA ALA A 85 18.17 -34.61 36.95
C ALA A 85 17.09 -34.20 35.92
N LEU A 86 16.25 -35.14 35.47
CA LEU A 86 15.09 -34.85 34.63
C LEU A 86 14.07 -33.98 35.36
N GLU A 87 13.73 -34.29 36.61
CA GLU A 87 12.82 -33.48 37.41
C GLU A 87 13.34 -32.06 37.64
N GLU A 88 14.63 -31.92 37.94
CA GLU A 88 15.30 -30.64 38.17
C GLU A 88 15.35 -29.80 36.87
N SER A 89 15.72 -30.41 35.74
CA SER A 89 15.63 -29.81 34.40
C SER A 89 14.20 -29.34 34.08
N MET A 90 13.19 -30.15 34.39
CA MET A 90 11.79 -29.79 34.21
C MET A 90 11.38 -28.62 35.12
N ARG A 91 11.86 -28.56 36.36
CA ARG A 91 11.60 -27.46 37.31
C ARG A 91 12.29 -26.17 36.86
N HIS A 92 13.56 -26.22 36.47
CA HIS A 92 14.30 -25.07 35.95
C HIS A 92 13.68 -24.55 34.65
N THR A 93 13.39 -25.42 33.70
CA THR A 93 12.71 -25.03 32.45
C THR A 93 11.34 -24.42 32.74
N LYS A 94 10.56 -24.94 33.72
CA LYS A 94 9.28 -24.34 34.14
C LYS A 94 9.47 -22.98 34.82
N ALA A 95 10.49 -22.81 35.65
CA ALA A 95 10.80 -21.55 36.34
C ALA A 95 11.32 -20.47 35.38
N GLU A 96 12.15 -20.83 34.41
CA GLU A 96 12.67 -19.92 33.38
C GLU A 96 11.62 -19.59 32.30
N ALA A 97 10.64 -20.48 32.08
CA ALA A 97 9.51 -20.30 31.16
C ALA A 97 8.28 -19.65 31.81
N THR A 98 8.44 -18.86 32.88
CA THR A 98 7.40 -18.10 33.60
C THR A 98 6.82 -16.93 32.77
N SER A 99 6.41 -17.22 31.55
CA SER A 99 5.50 -16.36 30.80
C SER A 99 4.07 -16.58 31.29
N ARG A 100 3.37 -15.49 31.60
CA ARG A 100 1.95 -15.54 31.99
C ARG A 100 1.10 -16.14 30.87
N ALA A 101 -0.02 -16.75 31.21
CA ALA A 101 -0.92 -17.42 30.25
C ALA A 101 -1.28 -16.51 29.05
N PHE A 102 -1.49 -15.21 29.27
CA PHE A 102 -1.80 -14.28 28.18
C PHE A 102 -0.58 -13.88 27.33
N GLN A 103 0.65 -14.08 27.82
CA GLN A 103 1.90 -13.82 27.08
C GLN A 103 2.26 -14.98 26.16
N GLN A 104 1.81 -16.20 26.45
CA GLN A 104 1.99 -17.36 25.55
C GLN A 104 1.28 -17.21 24.21
N VAL A 105 0.27 -16.33 24.13
CA VAL A 105 -0.44 -16.02 22.89
C VAL A 105 0.47 -15.20 21.95
N PRO A 106 0.52 -15.49 20.63
CA PRO A 106 1.28 -14.70 19.67
C PRO A 106 0.94 -13.21 19.72
N ARG A 107 1.92 -12.33 19.48
CA ARG A 107 1.78 -10.87 19.68
C ARG A 107 0.53 -10.26 19.01
N GLY A 108 0.20 -10.65 17.78
CA GLY A 108 -1.00 -10.17 17.07
C GLY A 108 -2.34 -10.63 17.65
N LEU A 109 -2.34 -11.76 18.39
CA LEU A 109 -3.52 -12.30 19.06
C LEU A 109 -3.64 -11.84 20.52
N ARG A 110 -2.59 -11.25 21.11
CA ARG A 110 -2.64 -10.70 22.47
C ARG A 110 -3.68 -9.59 22.58
N ARG A 111 -4.34 -9.51 23.73
CA ARG A 111 -5.34 -8.45 24.04
C ARG A 111 -4.95 -7.80 25.35
N ARG A 112 -4.91 -6.46 25.38
CA ARG A 112 -4.54 -5.68 26.58
C ARG A 112 -5.44 -6.01 27.77
N THR A 113 -6.72 -6.26 27.53
CA THR A 113 -7.69 -6.59 28.59
C THR A 113 -7.58 -8.02 29.10
N ALA A 114 -6.66 -8.85 28.58
CA ALA A 114 -6.49 -10.23 29.02
C ALA A 114 -5.95 -10.34 30.45
N SER A 115 -5.25 -9.32 30.95
CA SER A 115 -4.71 -9.29 32.32
C SER A 115 -5.79 -9.27 33.41
N HIS A 116 -6.95 -8.66 33.15
CA HIS A 116 -8.07 -8.56 34.10
C HIS A 116 -9.34 -9.26 33.61
N ASN A 117 -9.28 -9.94 32.46
CA ASN A 117 -10.40 -10.69 31.90
C ASN A 117 -9.91 -11.93 31.14
N ALA A 118 -9.84 -13.05 31.87
CA ALA A 118 -9.45 -14.35 31.32
C ALA A 118 -10.30 -14.79 30.10
N LYS A 119 -11.52 -14.25 29.90
CA LYS A 119 -12.34 -14.57 28.71
C LYS A 119 -11.71 -14.09 27.41
N ARG A 120 -10.74 -13.18 27.46
CA ARG A 120 -10.00 -12.64 26.31
C ARG A 120 -8.82 -13.52 25.88
N VAL A 121 -8.54 -14.60 26.61
CA VAL A 121 -7.54 -15.61 26.29
C VAL A 121 -8.24 -16.86 25.71
N PRO A 122 -7.61 -17.64 24.80
CA PRO A 122 -8.17 -18.90 24.29
C PRO A 122 -8.63 -19.84 25.40
N LYS A 123 -9.69 -20.63 25.16
CA LYS A 123 -10.30 -21.55 26.16
C LYS A 123 -9.25 -22.44 26.84
N ARG A 124 -8.29 -23.00 26.07
CA ARG A 124 -7.22 -23.88 26.58
C ARG A 124 -6.34 -23.22 27.66
N LEU A 125 -6.07 -21.91 27.53
CA LEU A 125 -5.24 -21.13 28.46
C LEU A 125 -6.08 -20.42 29.53
N ARG A 126 -7.41 -20.49 29.45
CA ARG A 126 -8.33 -19.73 30.31
C ARG A 126 -8.30 -20.21 31.76
N ARG A 127 -8.15 -21.53 32.00
CA ARG A 127 -7.99 -22.10 33.35
C ARG A 127 -6.75 -21.55 34.05
N ARG A 128 -5.61 -21.60 33.35
CA ARG A 128 -4.35 -21.03 33.83
C ARG A 128 -4.44 -19.53 34.07
N ALA A 129 -5.04 -18.78 33.15
CA ALA A 129 -5.23 -17.33 33.31
C ALA A 129 -6.13 -16.98 34.51
N LEU A 130 -7.17 -17.80 34.80
CA LEU A 130 -8.00 -17.60 36.00
C LEU A 130 -7.21 -17.88 37.29
N LYS A 131 -6.37 -18.91 37.29
CA LYS A 131 -5.49 -19.23 38.42
C LYS A 131 -4.49 -18.09 38.68
N GLU A 132 -3.76 -17.66 37.65
CA GLU A 132 -2.81 -16.54 37.73
C GLU A 132 -3.52 -15.23 38.16
N MET A 133 -4.73 -14.97 37.67
CA MET A 133 -5.51 -13.80 38.07
C MET A 133 -5.96 -13.83 39.53
N ALA A 134 -6.25 -15.01 40.08
CA ALA A 134 -6.61 -15.21 41.48
C ALA A 134 -5.37 -15.10 42.38
N GLU A 135 -4.24 -15.68 41.97
CA GLU A 135 -2.93 -15.54 42.63
C GLU A 135 -2.50 -14.06 42.70
N ASP A 136 -2.70 -13.30 41.63
CA ASP A 136 -2.39 -11.86 41.56
C ASP A 136 -3.44 -10.94 42.24
N ASN A 137 -4.53 -11.49 42.80
CA ASN A 137 -5.66 -10.70 43.32
C ASN A 137 -6.20 -9.63 42.35
N THR A 138 -6.22 -9.92 41.04
CA THR A 138 -6.59 -8.93 40.03
C THR A 138 -8.08 -8.55 40.10
N PRO A 139 -8.42 -7.23 40.09
CA PRO A 139 -9.81 -6.81 40.16
C PRO A 139 -10.57 -7.15 38.87
N VAL A 140 -11.56 -8.03 38.97
CA VAL A 140 -12.40 -8.44 37.82
C VAL A 140 -13.44 -7.35 37.52
N VAL A 141 -13.10 -6.45 36.59
CA VAL A 141 -14.01 -5.37 36.17
C VAL A 141 -15.10 -5.92 35.23
N LEU A 142 -16.26 -6.27 35.77
CA LEU A 142 -17.45 -6.57 34.99
C LEU A 142 -18.18 -5.27 34.61
N SER A 143 -18.15 -4.92 33.31
CA SER A 143 -18.79 -3.70 32.77
C SER A 143 -20.27 -3.54 33.13
N LYS A 144 -21.00 -4.64 33.37
CA LYS A 144 -22.41 -4.62 33.81
C LYS A 144 -22.63 -4.07 35.23
N ARG A 145 -21.58 -3.99 36.06
CA ARG A 145 -21.65 -3.48 37.45
C ARG A 145 -21.21 -2.02 37.60
N ARG A 146 -20.86 -1.34 36.50
CA ARG A 146 -20.48 0.08 36.56
C ARG A 146 -21.73 0.97 36.74
N LYS A 147 -21.86 1.61 37.91
CA LYS A 147 -22.82 2.71 38.10
C LYS A 147 -22.40 3.90 37.21
N PRO A 148 -23.33 4.62 36.57
CA PRO A 148 -23.01 5.80 35.78
C PRO A 148 -22.36 6.86 36.69
N LYS A 149 -21.12 7.26 36.37
CA LYS A 149 -20.35 8.20 37.20
C LYS A 149 -20.77 9.66 37.04
N THR A 150 -21.50 10.01 35.97
CA THR A 150 -21.90 11.40 35.68
C THR A 150 -23.42 11.53 35.67
N THR A 151 -23.93 12.68 36.10
CA THR A 151 -25.36 13.02 36.15
C THR A 151 -26.02 12.85 34.78
N ARG A 152 -25.36 13.31 33.72
CA ARG A 152 -25.81 13.15 32.33
C ARG A 152 -25.88 11.68 31.90
N ALA A 153 -24.96 10.84 32.35
CA ALA A 153 -25.01 9.40 32.06
C ALA A 153 -26.12 8.70 32.85
N ARG A 154 -26.39 9.14 34.09
CA ARG A 154 -27.50 8.65 34.92
C ARG A 154 -28.85 8.95 34.26
N ILE A 155 -29.08 10.21 33.87
CA ILE A 155 -30.31 10.65 33.18
C ILE A 155 -30.51 9.85 31.88
N ARG A 156 -29.46 9.66 31.08
CA ARG A 156 -29.52 8.85 29.84
C ARG A 156 -29.85 7.37 30.10
N ALA A 157 -29.27 6.79 31.15
CA ALA A 157 -29.55 5.40 31.52
C ALA A 157 -30.99 5.23 31.99
N GLU A 158 -31.50 6.20 32.74
CA GLU A 158 -32.87 6.24 33.23
C GLU A 158 -33.89 6.45 32.10
N THR A 159 -33.64 7.38 31.19
CA THR A 159 -34.47 7.54 29.97
C THR A 159 -34.45 6.29 29.10
N ALA A 160 -33.29 5.65 28.92
CA ALA A 160 -33.20 4.40 28.19
C ALA A 160 -34.00 3.27 28.86
N LYS A 161 -33.98 3.19 30.21
CA LYS A 161 -34.79 2.24 30.97
C LYS A 161 -36.28 2.52 30.81
N ARG A 162 -36.70 3.79 30.92
CA ARG A 162 -38.10 4.22 30.73
C ARG A 162 -38.61 3.93 29.33
N LEU A 163 -37.81 4.22 28.30
CA LEU A 163 -38.12 3.88 26.91
C LEU A 163 -38.18 2.37 26.68
N GLY A 164 -37.30 1.59 27.33
CA GLY A 164 -37.34 0.13 27.29
C GLY A 164 -38.63 -0.44 27.87
N MET A 165 -39.04 0.04 29.05
CA MET A 165 -40.31 -0.36 29.68
C MET A 165 -41.53 0.04 28.82
N LEU A 166 -41.51 1.22 28.20
CA LEU A 166 -42.56 1.64 27.27
C LEU A 166 -42.64 0.75 26.03
N ALA A 167 -41.49 0.40 25.44
CA ALA A 167 -41.43 -0.49 24.28
C ALA A 167 -41.92 -1.90 24.61
N GLU A 168 -41.57 -2.43 25.79
CA GLU A 168 -42.05 -3.74 26.26
C GLU A 168 -43.55 -3.71 26.57
N LYS A 169 -44.06 -2.66 27.22
CA LYS A 169 -45.50 -2.46 27.43
C LYS A 169 -46.25 -2.40 26.11
N LYS A 170 -45.70 -1.71 25.10
CA LYS A 170 -46.27 -1.66 23.75
C LYS A 170 -46.26 -3.03 23.06
N ARG A 171 -45.16 -3.79 23.15
CA ARG A 171 -45.07 -5.15 22.61
C ARG A 171 -46.05 -6.10 23.28
N ARG A 172 -46.20 -6.00 24.61
CA ARG A 172 -47.16 -6.81 25.37
C ARG A 172 -48.61 -6.47 25.02
N ARG A 173 -48.94 -5.18 24.82
CA ARG A 173 -50.25 -4.76 24.32
C ARG A 173 -50.51 -5.30 22.91
N ALA A 174 -49.53 -5.24 22.01
CA ALA A 174 -49.64 -5.80 20.68
C ALA A 174 -49.86 -7.33 20.71
N MET A 175 -49.08 -8.09 21.49
CA MET A 175 -49.29 -9.53 21.61
C MET A 175 -50.62 -9.90 22.29
N LYS A 176 -51.09 -9.11 23.26
CA LYS A 176 -52.44 -9.29 23.84
C LYS A 176 -53.54 -9.02 22.81
N ALA A 177 -53.38 -7.98 21.98
CA ALA A 177 -54.32 -7.67 20.91
C ALA A 177 -54.32 -8.75 19.82
N GLU A 178 -53.15 -9.30 19.45
CA GLU A 178 -53.07 -10.44 18.52
C GLU A 178 -53.67 -11.72 19.11
N LYS A 179 -53.47 -11.99 20.41
CA LYS A 179 -54.11 -13.12 21.08
C LYS A 179 -55.62 -12.96 21.24
N ALA A 180 -56.11 -11.75 21.49
CA ALA A 180 -57.55 -11.47 21.54
C ALA A 180 -58.17 -11.69 20.15
N LYS A 181 -57.56 -11.16 19.09
CA LYS A 181 -57.99 -11.40 17.70
C LYS A 181 -57.92 -12.86 17.24
N ALA A 182 -57.02 -13.66 17.83
CA ALA A 182 -56.97 -15.10 17.58
C ALA A 182 -58.09 -15.84 18.33
N LYS A 183 -58.42 -15.38 19.55
CA LYS A 183 -59.48 -15.97 20.38
C LYS A 183 -60.88 -15.63 19.87
N ASP A 184 -61.07 -14.44 19.31
CA ASP A 184 -62.32 -14.03 18.65
C ASP A 184 -62.52 -14.71 17.27
N LYS A 185 -61.49 -15.40 16.74
CA LYS A 185 -61.57 -16.18 15.49
C LYS A 185 -61.95 -17.64 15.65
N ASP A 186 -61.92 -18.16 16.88
CA ASP A 186 -62.30 -19.55 17.20
C ASP A 186 -63.74 -19.65 17.75
N GLY A 187 -64.51 -18.56 17.69
CA GLY A 187 -65.84 -18.49 18.32
C GLY A 187 -66.80 -17.53 17.63
N GLU A 188 -66.93 -17.60 16.31
CA GLU A 188 -68.14 -17.12 15.63
C GLU A 188 -68.24 -17.74 14.24
N GLY A 189 -69.10 -18.75 14.13
CA GLY A 189 -69.64 -19.21 12.86
C GLY A 189 -70.92 -18.43 12.56
N ASP A 190 -70.93 -17.83 11.37
CA ASP A 190 -72.10 -17.50 10.56
C ASP A 190 -73.05 -16.36 11.01
N THR A 191 -72.97 -15.20 10.34
CA THR A 191 -74.02 -14.66 9.44
C THR A 191 -73.66 -13.26 8.92
N ASP A 192 -74.49 -12.77 8.00
CA ASP A 192 -74.17 -12.06 6.76
C ASP A 192 -74.19 -10.50 6.84
N LYS A 193 -73.46 -9.89 5.90
CA LYS A 193 -73.69 -8.64 5.12
C LYS A 193 -73.80 -7.20 5.72
N THR A 194 -73.22 -6.32 4.88
CA THR A 194 -73.59 -4.92 4.48
C THR A 194 -73.12 -3.70 5.30
N GLY A 195 -72.52 -2.72 4.58
CA GLY A 195 -72.71 -1.29 4.86
C GLY A 195 -71.50 -0.43 5.22
N ASP A 196 -70.80 0.04 4.18
CA ASP A 196 -70.11 1.33 3.91
C ASP A 196 -69.66 2.38 4.98
N ASP A 197 -68.58 3.07 4.57
CA ASP A 197 -68.11 4.45 4.82
C ASP A 197 -67.34 4.92 6.10
N GLY A 198 -66.11 5.42 5.87
CA GLY A 198 -65.39 6.39 6.72
C GLY A 198 -63.91 6.08 7.05
N PRO A 199 -62.93 6.98 6.79
CA PRO A 199 -61.52 6.62 6.58
C PRO A 199 -60.76 6.43 7.91
N SER A 200 -60.75 5.20 8.42
CA SER A 200 -59.89 4.85 9.55
C SER A 200 -58.47 4.52 9.08
N LYS A 201 -57.49 5.30 9.55
CA LYS A 201 -56.06 4.99 9.48
C LYS A 201 -55.77 3.73 10.31
N GLY A 202 -56.08 2.57 9.76
CA GLY A 202 -55.92 1.26 10.36
C GLY A 202 -54.91 0.41 9.60
N ALA A 203 -53.68 0.40 10.12
CA ALA A 203 -52.74 -0.72 10.10
C ALA A 203 -52.91 -1.80 9.02
N VAL A 204 -52.48 -1.50 7.79
CA VAL A 204 -52.05 -2.55 6.86
C VAL A 204 -50.78 -3.18 7.43
N THR A 205 -50.92 -4.41 7.93
CA THR A 205 -49.85 -5.33 8.36
C THR A 205 -49.12 -5.95 7.17
N VAL A 206 -49.07 -5.26 6.03
CA VAL A 206 -48.03 -5.53 5.03
C VAL A 206 -46.76 -5.02 5.68
N THR A 207 -45.82 -5.93 5.98
CA THR A 207 -44.43 -5.54 6.13
C THR A 207 -44.02 -4.89 4.81
N THR A 208 -44.22 -3.57 4.70
CA THR A 208 -43.96 -2.82 3.47
C THR A 208 -42.51 -3.08 3.12
N ARG A 209 -42.32 -3.84 2.04
CA ARG A 209 -41.01 -4.24 1.53
C ARG A 209 -40.14 -2.99 1.48
N PRO A 210 -38.89 -3.01 2.00
CA PRO A 210 -38.04 -1.83 1.91
C PRO A 210 -37.99 -1.40 0.44
N PRO A 211 -38.28 -0.12 0.14
CA PRO A 211 -38.43 0.32 -1.24
C PRO A 211 -37.14 0.06 -2.02
N ARG A 212 -37.30 -0.39 -3.27
CA ARG A 212 -36.17 -0.61 -4.19
C ARG A 212 -35.37 0.69 -4.28
N PRO A 213 -34.03 0.66 -4.22
CA PRO A 213 -33.23 1.86 -4.46
C PRO A 213 -33.58 2.41 -5.85
N LYS A 214 -33.95 3.70 -5.91
CA LYS A 214 -34.30 4.38 -7.16
C LYS A 214 -33.00 4.84 -7.83
N ILE A 215 -32.49 4.03 -8.76
CA ILE A 215 -31.40 4.41 -9.66
C ILE A 215 -31.96 5.44 -10.64
N ARG A 216 -31.32 6.61 -10.73
CA ARG A 216 -31.67 7.63 -11.72
C ARG A 216 -30.83 7.44 -12.98
N ARG A 217 -31.48 7.49 -14.15
CA ARG A 217 -30.79 7.47 -15.45
C ARG A 217 -30.18 8.83 -15.74
N ASN A 218 -28.97 8.85 -16.28
CA ASN A 218 -28.23 10.06 -16.67
C ASN A 218 -28.05 11.09 -15.55
N GLN A 219 -28.14 10.68 -14.29
CA GLN A 219 -28.01 11.53 -13.11
C GLN A 219 -27.19 10.81 -12.03
N LEU A 220 -26.55 11.59 -11.16
CA LEU A 220 -25.82 11.06 -10.01
C LEU A 220 -26.78 10.47 -8.97
N ASN A 221 -26.40 9.32 -8.40
CA ASN A 221 -27.17 8.67 -7.36
C ASN A 221 -26.79 9.18 -5.96
N ASP A 222 -27.79 9.22 -5.09
CA ASP A 222 -27.62 9.61 -3.69
C ASP A 222 -27.02 8.47 -2.86
N PRO A 223 -26.19 8.77 -1.84
CA PRO A 223 -25.65 7.76 -0.95
C PRO A 223 -26.76 7.04 -0.17
N PRO A 224 -26.55 5.77 0.19
CA PRO A 224 -27.58 4.95 0.81
C PRO A 224 -27.95 5.50 2.19
N GLN A 225 -29.24 5.74 2.42
CA GLN A 225 -29.72 6.26 3.69
C GLN A 225 -29.46 5.27 4.83
N ARG A 226 -28.67 5.69 5.83
CA ARG A 226 -28.32 4.89 7.02
C ARG A 226 -29.30 5.16 8.15
N LYS A 227 -29.30 4.27 9.16
CA LYS A 227 -30.07 4.42 10.41
C LYS A 227 -29.82 5.81 11.02
N SER A 228 -30.88 6.44 11.54
CA SER A 228 -30.89 7.82 12.05
C SER A 228 -29.69 8.17 12.94
N LYS A 229 -29.28 7.27 13.84
CA LYS A 229 -28.11 7.45 14.73
C LYS A 229 -26.79 7.76 14.00
N PHE A 230 -26.59 7.19 12.82
CA PHE A 230 -25.35 7.37 12.03
C PHE A 230 -25.48 8.40 10.91
N ARG A 231 -26.70 8.92 10.66
CA ARG A 231 -26.96 9.88 9.58
C ARG A 231 -26.19 11.19 9.80
N LYS A 232 -26.25 11.78 11.00
CA LYS A 232 -25.50 13.01 11.34
C LYS A 232 -23.97 12.88 11.22
N ARG A 233 -23.43 11.66 11.24
CA ARG A 233 -21.98 11.39 11.15
C ARG A 233 -21.48 11.24 9.71
N GLN A 234 -22.38 11.26 8.74
CA GLN A 234 -22.13 10.97 7.32
C GLN A 234 -22.51 12.15 6.41
N ILE A 235 -22.59 13.36 6.98
CA ILE A 235 -22.97 14.56 6.20
C ILE A 235 -21.93 14.83 5.11
N ASN A 236 -20.65 14.90 5.48
CA ASN A 236 -19.57 15.20 4.53
C ASN A 236 -19.00 13.94 3.86
N LYS A 237 -19.30 12.75 4.42
CA LYS A 237 -18.63 11.50 4.03
C LYS A 237 -19.58 10.31 3.98
N THR A 238 -19.37 9.45 3.00
CA THR A 238 -20.06 8.18 2.85
C THR A 238 -19.27 7.06 3.53
N TRP A 239 -19.98 6.18 4.23
CA TRP A 239 -19.35 5.02 4.86
C TRP A 239 -19.37 3.81 3.93
N LEU A 240 -18.18 3.24 3.70
CA LEU A 240 -17.99 1.91 3.13
C LEU A 240 -18.85 0.86 3.88
N PRO A 241 -19.24 -0.25 3.22
CA PRO A 241 -20.07 -1.27 3.86
C PRO A 241 -19.39 -1.85 5.12
N THR A 242 -18.06 -1.90 5.13
CA THR A 242 -17.25 -2.42 6.25
C THR A 242 -16.76 -1.32 7.21
N HIS A 243 -17.24 -0.07 7.10
CA HIS A 243 -16.68 1.08 7.84
C HIS A 243 -16.57 0.86 9.35
N LEU A 244 -17.61 0.29 9.99
CA LEU A 244 -17.59 0.01 11.44
C LEU A 244 -16.52 -1.01 11.85
N TRP A 245 -16.13 -1.89 10.93
CA TRP A 245 -15.09 -2.87 11.15
C TRP A 245 -13.70 -2.22 11.04
N HIS A 246 -13.49 -1.42 9.98
CA HIS A 246 -12.25 -0.68 9.72
C HIS A 246 -11.99 0.40 10.78
N ALA A 247 -12.99 1.20 11.15
CA ALA A 247 -12.84 2.26 12.15
C ALA A 247 -12.40 1.75 13.54
N LYS A 248 -12.53 0.43 13.81
CA LYS A 248 -12.06 -0.20 15.06
C LYS A 248 -10.62 -0.74 14.97
N ARG A 249 -10.06 -0.84 13.77
CA ARG A 249 -8.82 -1.60 13.48
C ARG A 249 -7.80 -0.84 12.65
N ALA A 250 -8.23 0.23 11.97
CA ALA A 250 -7.43 1.10 11.15
C ALA A 250 -7.67 2.58 11.50
N ARG A 251 -6.68 3.41 11.18
CA ARG A 251 -6.82 4.86 11.11
C ARG A 251 -7.62 5.22 9.87
N MET A 252 -8.65 6.03 10.04
CA MET A 252 -9.56 6.46 8.98
C MET A 252 -9.24 7.88 8.55
N THR A 253 -9.73 8.28 7.37
CA THR A 253 -9.74 9.67 6.94
C THR A 253 -10.48 10.59 7.92
N GLU A 254 -10.02 11.84 8.01
CA GLU A 254 -10.61 12.84 8.88
C GLU A 254 -12.10 13.07 8.52
N PRO A 255 -13.00 13.22 9.52
CA PRO A 255 -14.42 13.40 9.23
C PRO A 255 -14.77 14.64 8.41
N ALA A 256 -14.02 15.74 8.58
CA ALA A 256 -14.25 17.00 7.88
C ALA A 256 -13.61 17.02 6.48
N LYS A 257 -12.49 16.31 6.29
CA LYS A 257 -11.73 16.22 5.03
C LYS A 257 -11.67 14.77 4.53
N PRO A 258 -12.79 14.19 4.06
CA PRO A 258 -12.80 12.83 3.54
C PRO A 258 -12.12 12.75 2.17
N LEU A 259 -11.32 11.70 1.95
CA LEU A 259 -10.79 11.40 0.62
C LEU A 259 -11.92 10.94 -0.30
N TRP A 260 -12.07 11.65 -1.43
CA TRP A 260 -13.05 11.35 -2.48
C TRP A 260 -14.50 11.21 -1.97
N ARG A 261 -14.84 11.97 -0.91
CA ARG A 261 -16.13 11.91 -0.20
C ARG A 261 -16.42 10.57 0.51
N PHE A 262 -15.45 9.66 0.62
CA PHE A 262 -15.56 8.39 1.34
C PHE A 262 -14.75 8.38 2.64
N ALA A 263 -15.21 7.60 3.62
CA ALA A 263 -14.47 7.28 4.83
C ALA A 263 -13.57 6.04 4.62
N ILE A 264 -12.34 6.26 4.13
CA ILE A 264 -11.40 5.22 3.69
C ILE A 264 -10.39 4.88 4.81
N PRO A 265 -10.02 3.59 4.99
CA PRO A 265 -8.93 3.20 5.89
C PRO A 265 -7.56 3.58 5.30
N LEU A 266 -6.77 4.36 6.04
CA LEU A 266 -5.42 4.77 5.64
C LEU A 266 -4.39 3.69 5.97
N THR A 267 -4.32 3.32 7.25
CA THR A 267 -3.36 2.34 7.79
C THR A 267 -3.99 1.52 8.91
N PRO A 268 -3.73 0.19 8.99
CA PRO A 268 -4.01 -0.60 10.18
C PRO A 268 -3.33 -0.01 11.43
N ASN A 269 -3.89 -0.27 12.61
CA ASN A 269 -3.26 0.14 13.88
C ASN A 269 -1.97 -0.62 14.18
N GLU A 270 -1.80 -1.82 13.61
CA GLU A 270 -0.56 -2.59 13.68
C GLU A 270 0.44 -2.10 12.62
N LYS A 271 1.73 -2.11 12.95
CA LYS A 271 2.79 -1.81 11.98
C LYS A 271 2.94 -2.98 11.02
N THR A 272 2.44 -2.84 9.79
CA THR A 272 2.35 -3.94 8.84
C THR A 272 3.31 -3.86 7.66
N TYR A 273 4.15 -2.82 7.48
CA TYR A 273 5.00 -2.63 6.28
C TYR A 273 5.72 -3.91 5.79
N ARG A 274 6.59 -4.51 6.63
CA ARG A 274 7.30 -5.77 6.30
C ARG A 274 6.39 -7.01 6.25
N ALA A 275 5.23 -6.95 6.91
CA ALA A 275 4.29 -8.06 6.90
C ALA A 275 3.43 -8.05 5.62
N THR A 276 3.07 -6.86 5.12
CA THR A 276 2.42 -6.66 3.82
C THR A 276 3.34 -7.17 2.72
N HIS A 277 4.62 -6.75 2.70
CA HIS A 277 5.62 -7.26 1.75
C HIS A 277 5.66 -8.80 1.73
N ARG A 278 5.80 -9.45 2.89
CA ARG A 278 5.85 -10.92 2.97
C ARG A 278 4.53 -11.62 2.61
N SER A 279 3.39 -11.04 2.99
CA SER A 279 2.08 -11.65 2.73
C SER A 279 1.64 -11.46 1.28
N HIS A 280 2.09 -10.38 0.65
CA HIS A 280 1.90 -10.13 -0.77
C HIS A 280 2.91 -10.97 -1.57
N GLY A 281 4.20 -10.80 -1.32
CA GLY A 281 5.35 -11.40 -2.02
C GLY A 281 5.50 -12.91 -1.88
N ASP A 282 5.65 -13.40 -0.65
CA ASP A 282 6.19 -14.76 -0.44
C ASP A 282 5.09 -15.77 -0.11
N LYS A 283 4.37 -15.55 0.99
CA LYS A 283 3.46 -16.54 1.60
C LYS A 283 2.32 -15.82 2.30
N GLY A 284 1.14 -15.79 1.67
CA GLY A 284 -0.08 -15.28 2.26
C GLY A 284 -1.01 -14.58 1.27
N ALA A 285 -1.96 -13.83 1.82
CA ALA A 285 -2.86 -12.97 1.07
C ALA A 285 -3.11 -11.65 1.80
N VAL A 286 -3.21 -10.57 1.04
CA VAL A 286 -3.60 -9.24 1.52
C VAL A 286 -4.93 -8.86 0.89
N VAL A 287 -5.85 -8.33 1.69
CA VAL A 287 -7.22 -7.99 1.31
C VAL A 287 -7.49 -6.51 1.54
N TRP A 288 -8.13 -5.86 0.57
CA TRP A 288 -8.53 -4.45 0.63
C TRP A 288 -10.01 -4.27 0.34
N ASP A 289 -10.67 -3.40 1.10
CA ASP A 289 -12.02 -2.95 0.75
C ASP A 289 -11.90 -1.80 -0.25
N THR A 290 -12.03 -2.13 -1.54
CA THR A 290 -11.98 -1.20 -2.66
C THR A 290 -13.36 -0.72 -3.08
N SER A 291 -14.40 -0.87 -2.25
CA SER A 291 -15.78 -0.45 -2.56
C SER A 291 -15.94 1.05 -2.84
N TYR A 292 -14.91 1.88 -2.62
CA TYR A 292 -14.89 3.27 -3.07
C TYR A 292 -14.62 3.43 -4.58
N MET A 293 -14.17 2.36 -5.26
CA MET A 293 -14.08 2.33 -6.72
C MET A 293 -15.46 2.52 -7.34
N SER A 294 -15.56 3.49 -8.24
CA SER A 294 -16.83 3.88 -8.81
C SER A 294 -17.14 3.05 -10.05
N THR A 295 -18.36 2.52 -10.14
CA THR A 295 -18.83 1.76 -11.31
C THR A 295 -19.91 2.56 -12.03
N ILE A 296 -19.77 2.71 -13.34
CA ILE A 296 -20.74 3.38 -14.22
C ILE A 296 -21.29 2.32 -15.17
N GLY A 297 -22.61 2.20 -15.25
CA GLY A 297 -23.29 1.37 -16.25
C GLY A 297 -23.57 2.17 -17.51
N LEU A 298 -23.14 1.66 -18.66
CA LEU A 298 -23.44 2.20 -19.99
C LEU A 298 -24.35 1.22 -20.73
N TYR A 299 -25.46 1.73 -21.24
CA TYR A 299 -26.51 0.94 -21.89
C TYR A 299 -26.85 1.55 -23.25
N GLY A 300 -26.85 0.73 -24.31
CA GLY A 300 -27.16 1.21 -25.66
C GLY A 300 -26.96 0.17 -26.76
N SER A 301 -27.04 0.61 -28.02
CA SER A 301 -26.74 -0.26 -29.18
C SER A 301 -25.24 -0.60 -29.24
N ALA A 302 -24.89 -1.76 -29.81
CA ALA A 302 -23.50 -2.21 -29.89
C ALA A 302 -22.58 -1.18 -30.60
N LYS A 303 -23.02 -0.66 -31.75
CA LYS A 303 -22.30 0.38 -32.51
C LYS A 303 -22.15 1.69 -31.71
N GLY A 304 -23.18 2.09 -30.96
CA GLY A 304 -23.14 3.29 -30.12
C GLY A 304 -22.15 3.16 -28.98
N VAL A 305 -22.16 2.03 -28.26
CA VAL A 305 -21.21 1.74 -27.17
C VAL A 305 -19.79 1.73 -27.69
N GLU A 306 -19.53 1.10 -28.84
CA GLU A 306 -18.21 1.08 -29.46
C GLU A 306 -17.68 2.50 -29.74
N GLN A 307 -18.49 3.34 -30.38
CA GLN A 307 -18.07 4.71 -30.70
C GLN A 307 -17.78 5.54 -29.46
N VAL A 308 -18.58 5.37 -28.39
CA VAL A 308 -18.33 6.04 -27.11
C VAL A 308 -17.01 5.58 -26.50
N LEU A 309 -16.73 4.27 -26.48
CA LEU A 309 -15.50 3.71 -25.93
C LEU A 309 -14.25 4.12 -26.73
N ARG A 310 -14.34 4.20 -28.06
CA ARG A 310 -13.26 4.71 -28.93
C ARG A 310 -12.95 6.19 -28.65
N ARG A 311 -13.97 7.01 -28.44
CA ARG A 311 -13.78 8.42 -28.03
C ARG A 311 -13.17 8.53 -26.63
N LEU A 312 -13.52 7.63 -25.71
CA LEU A 312 -12.98 7.55 -24.35
C LEU A 312 -11.53 7.02 -24.26
N GLY A 313 -10.84 6.82 -25.39
CA GLY A 313 -9.41 6.46 -25.41
C GLY A 313 -9.10 5.03 -25.81
N ILE A 314 -10.10 4.20 -26.09
CA ILE A 314 -9.92 2.82 -26.54
C ILE A 314 -9.86 2.81 -28.07
N ALA A 315 -8.85 3.50 -28.62
CA ALA A 315 -8.63 3.55 -30.06
C ALA A 315 -7.76 2.38 -30.57
N GLN A 316 -7.22 1.56 -29.67
CA GLN A 316 -6.37 0.42 -30.02
C GLN A 316 -7.14 -0.58 -30.89
N GLU A 317 -6.68 -0.79 -32.13
CA GLU A 317 -7.31 -1.72 -33.07
C GLU A 317 -7.34 -3.16 -32.54
N SER A 318 -6.35 -3.55 -31.73
CA SER A 318 -6.31 -4.87 -31.08
C SER A 318 -7.55 -5.19 -30.24
N CYS A 319 -8.23 -4.18 -29.69
CA CYS A 319 -9.46 -4.33 -28.91
C CYS A 319 -10.72 -4.50 -29.78
N TRP A 320 -10.65 -4.07 -31.05
CA TRP A 320 -11.78 -4.05 -31.98
C TRP A 320 -11.66 -5.08 -33.11
N ASN A 321 -10.47 -5.64 -33.31
CA ASN A 321 -10.23 -6.76 -34.22
C ASN A 321 -10.63 -8.11 -33.56
N GLU A 322 -10.35 -9.24 -34.21
CA GLU A 322 -10.65 -10.59 -33.71
C GLU A 322 -9.97 -10.90 -32.36
N ARG A 323 -8.78 -10.34 -32.10
CA ARG A 323 -8.08 -10.46 -30.81
C ARG A 323 -8.88 -9.93 -29.63
N GLY A 324 -9.73 -8.93 -29.88
CA GLY A 324 -10.62 -8.32 -28.87
C GLY A 324 -12.00 -9.00 -28.77
N ARG A 325 -12.27 -10.04 -29.57
CA ARG A 325 -13.57 -10.72 -29.60
C ARG A 325 -13.99 -11.22 -28.22
N LYS A 326 -13.10 -11.95 -27.52
CA LYS A 326 -13.33 -12.46 -26.16
C LYS A 326 -13.63 -11.37 -25.12
N TRP A 327 -13.06 -10.18 -25.30
CA TRP A 327 -13.38 -9.03 -24.45
C TRP A 327 -14.78 -8.49 -24.73
N ARG A 328 -15.17 -8.34 -26.01
CA ARG A 328 -16.51 -7.88 -26.41
C ARG A 328 -17.62 -8.89 -26.06
N GLU A 329 -17.28 -10.18 -26.03
CA GLU A 329 -18.15 -11.26 -25.57
C GLU A 329 -18.31 -11.32 -24.05
N GLY A 330 -17.41 -10.66 -23.29
CA GLY A 330 -17.52 -10.52 -21.83
C GLY A 330 -16.76 -11.56 -21.01
N THR A 331 -15.98 -12.46 -21.64
CA THR A 331 -15.18 -13.47 -20.92
C THR A 331 -13.84 -12.91 -20.42
N ARG A 332 -13.40 -11.81 -21.04
CA ARG A 332 -12.23 -11.04 -20.60
C ARG A 332 -12.62 -9.62 -20.25
N HIS A 333 -11.80 -9.00 -19.41
CA HIS A 333 -11.92 -7.57 -19.13
C HIS A 333 -10.81 -6.79 -19.82
N TRP A 334 -11.05 -5.49 -19.97
CA TRP A 334 -10.02 -4.55 -20.40
C TRP A 334 -9.57 -3.72 -19.21
N SER A 335 -8.27 -3.52 -19.09
CA SER A 335 -7.65 -2.64 -18.10
C SER A 335 -6.68 -1.71 -18.82
N GLY A 336 -6.85 -0.40 -18.66
CA GLY A 336 -6.03 0.58 -19.34
C GLY A 336 -6.38 2.02 -18.95
N PHE A 337 -5.73 2.98 -19.58
CA PHE A 337 -5.96 4.41 -19.32
C PHE A 337 -7.04 4.99 -20.24
N LEU A 338 -8.02 5.66 -19.64
CA LEU A 338 -9.02 6.47 -20.35
C LEU A 338 -8.45 7.84 -20.69
N SER A 339 -8.88 8.36 -21.84
CA SER A 339 -8.51 9.70 -22.32
C SER A 339 -9.74 10.47 -22.76
N ARG A 340 -9.71 11.79 -22.61
CA ARG A 340 -10.72 12.69 -23.18
C ARG A 340 -10.13 13.48 -24.35
N GLU A 341 -10.98 13.81 -25.32
CA GLU A 341 -10.62 14.75 -26.38
C GLU A 341 -10.74 16.17 -25.84
N VAL A 342 -9.64 16.93 -25.88
CA VAL A 342 -9.63 18.34 -25.47
C VAL A 342 -9.60 19.19 -26.75
N LYS A 343 -10.54 20.14 -26.84
CA LYS A 343 -10.51 21.16 -27.91
C LYS A 343 -9.54 22.27 -27.48
N GLY A 344 -8.28 22.17 -27.90
CA GLY A 344 -7.28 23.22 -27.66
C GLY A 344 -6.43 23.42 -28.91
N GLY A 345 -6.70 24.48 -29.68
CA GLY A 345 -5.95 24.84 -30.89
C GLY A 345 -6.04 23.84 -32.05
N SER A 346 -5.32 24.12 -33.14
CA SER A 346 -5.38 23.46 -34.46
C SER A 346 -5.08 21.95 -34.49
N SER A 347 -4.73 21.31 -33.36
CA SER A 347 -4.54 19.86 -33.24
C SER A 347 -5.51 19.24 -32.22
N ARG A 348 -6.18 18.15 -32.60
CA ARG A 348 -7.14 17.43 -31.75
C ARG A 348 -6.40 16.60 -30.68
N GLY A 349 -5.91 17.25 -29.63
CA GLY A 349 -5.17 16.61 -28.54
C GLY A 349 -6.04 15.70 -27.66
N ARG A 350 -5.48 14.54 -27.25
CA ARG A 350 -6.08 13.65 -26.23
C ARG A 350 -5.36 13.82 -24.90
N ARG A 351 -6.13 13.98 -23.83
CA ARG A 351 -5.59 14.09 -22.46
C ARG A 351 -6.00 12.88 -21.63
N GLU A 352 -5.05 12.31 -20.91
CA GLU A 352 -5.31 11.16 -20.03
C GLU A 352 -6.06 11.57 -18.76
N VAL A 353 -7.01 10.74 -18.34
CA VAL A 353 -7.90 11.03 -17.22
C VAL A 353 -7.62 10.08 -16.06
N CYS A 354 -7.81 8.77 -16.25
CA CYS A 354 -7.61 7.78 -15.21
C CYS A 354 -7.47 6.35 -15.76
N PRO A 355 -6.84 5.43 -15.00
CA PRO A 355 -6.97 4.01 -15.27
C PRO A 355 -8.41 3.54 -15.03
N ALA A 356 -8.89 2.63 -15.87
CA ALA A 356 -10.22 2.05 -15.79
C ALA A 356 -10.23 0.56 -16.14
N THR A 357 -11.21 -0.14 -15.59
CA THR A 357 -11.51 -1.53 -15.93
C THR A 357 -12.88 -1.59 -16.59
N ILE A 358 -12.97 -2.21 -17.77
CA ILE A 358 -14.20 -2.30 -18.55
C ILE A 358 -14.63 -3.75 -18.71
N LEU A 359 -15.88 -4.01 -18.35
CA LEU A 359 -16.53 -5.32 -18.37
C LEU A 359 -17.74 -5.28 -19.28
N TRP A 360 -17.78 -6.17 -20.27
CA TRP A 360 -18.96 -6.39 -21.10
C TRP A 360 -19.87 -7.41 -20.44
N ASN A 361 -21.19 -7.22 -20.57
CA ASN A 361 -22.13 -8.28 -20.22
C ASN A 361 -22.19 -9.30 -21.35
N PRO A 362 -21.95 -10.59 -21.07
CA PRO A 362 -22.18 -11.66 -22.04
C PRO A 362 -23.64 -11.67 -22.49
N LEU A 363 -23.87 -12.05 -23.75
CA LEU A 363 -25.21 -12.34 -24.25
C LEU A 363 -25.43 -13.85 -24.23
N GLU A 364 -26.67 -14.26 -24.01
CA GLU A 364 -27.08 -15.63 -24.33
C GLU A 364 -26.94 -15.84 -25.84
N PRO A 365 -26.40 -16.99 -26.29
CA PRO A 365 -26.45 -17.35 -27.69
C PRO A 365 -27.93 -17.43 -28.09
N VAL A 366 -28.32 -16.65 -29.09
CA VAL A 366 -29.67 -16.70 -29.67
C VAL A 366 -29.61 -17.76 -30.76
N ASP A 367 -30.48 -18.78 -30.69
CA ASP A 367 -30.61 -19.79 -31.75
C ASP A 367 -30.91 -19.11 -33.09
N GLU A 368 -30.27 -19.57 -34.17
CA GLU A 368 -30.22 -18.91 -35.48
C GLU A 368 -31.60 -18.80 -36.20
N ASP A 369 -32.68 -19.36 -35.64
CA ASP A 369 -34.04 -19.33 -36.20
C ASP A 369 -34.85 -18.06 -35.86
N GLY A 370 -34.32 -17.16 -35.04
CA GLY A 370 -34.96 -15.88 -34.70
C GLY A 370 -34.59 -14.76 -35.67
N GLY A 371 -35.48 -14.44 -36.62
CA GLY A 371 -35.25 -13.47 -37.71
C GLY A 371 -34.58 -12.14 -37.31
N GLU A 372 -33.86 -11.53 -38.28
CA GLU A 372 -33.00 -10.34 -38.16
C GLU A 372 -33.61 -9.13 -37.40
N ALA A 373 -34.93 -9.08 -37.21
CA ALA A 373 -35.64 -8.06 -36.45
C ALA A 373 -35.42 -8.14 -34.92
N GLN A 374 -35.02 -9.29 -34.36
CA GLN A 374 -34.83 -9.46 -32.90
C GLN A 374 -33.41 -9.08 -32.42
N THR A 375 -32.38 -9.27 -33.23
CA THR A 375 -30.99 -8.88 -32.90
C THR A 375 -30.82 -7.35 -32.83
N ALA A 376 -31.63 -6.59 -33.57
CA ALA A 376 -31.61 -5.12 -33.59
C ALA A 376 -32.11 -4.45 -32.29
N LYS A 377 -32.86 -5.15 -31.43
CA LYS A 377 -33.43 -4.60 -30.18
C LYS A 377 -32.60 -4.90 -28.92
N VAL A 378 -31.53 -5.71 -29.01
CA VAL A 378 -30.75 -6.12 -27.84
C VAL A 378 -29.79 -5.01 -27.41
N GLN A 379 -30.09 -4.37 -26.28
CA GLN A 379 -29.22 -3.36 -25.68
C GLN A 379 -27.98 -4.02 -25.05
N ARG A 380 -26.79 -3.63 -25.52
CA ARG A 380 -25.52 -4.01 -24.89
C ARG A 380 -25.32 -3.25 -23.59
N GLN A 381 -24.77 -3.94 -22.60
CA GLN A 381 -24.53 -3.41 -21.26
C GLN A 381 -23.04 -3.50 -20.93
N VAL A 382 -22.46 -2.40 -20.45
CA VAL A 382 -21.04 -2.31 -20.13
C VAL A 382 -20.86 -1.64 -18.78
N TYR A 383 -19.98 -2.20 -17.95
CA TYR A 383 -19.54 -1.58 -16.71
C TYR A 383 -18.16 -0.97 -16.88
N VAL A 384 -18.08 0.34 -16.63
CA VAL A 384 -16.83 1.10 -16.61
C VAL A 384 -16.50 1.41 -15.15
N ARG A 385 -15.41 0.81 -14.66
CA ARG A 385 -14.92 0.99 -13.28
C ARG A 385 -13.78 1.99 -13.27
N VAL A 386 -13.91 3.04 -12.49
CA VAL A 386 -12.95 4.14 -12.39
C VAL A 386 -12.67 4.49 -10.93
N HIS A 387 -11.50 5.07 -10.71
CA HIS A 387 -11.12 5.62 -9.42
C HIS A 387 -11.99 6.86 -9.07
N PRO A 388 -12.46 7.03 -7.82
CA PRO A 388 -13.45 8.06 -7.50
C PRO A 388 -12.96 9.51 -7.62
N SER A 389 -11.64 9.74 -7.64
CA SER A 389 -11.09 11.09 -7.89
C SER A 389 -11.41 11.61 -9.30
N ALA A 390 -11.44 10.72 -10.29
CA ALA A 390 -11.73 11.05 -11.69
C ALA A 390 -13.18 10.74 -12.10
N PHE A 391 -13.98 10.18 -11.19
CA PHE A 391 -15.34 9.75 -11.49
C PHE A 391 -16.22 10.88 -12.05
N LEU A 392 -16.16 12.08 -11.47
CA LEU A 392 -17.01 13.20 -11.90
C LEU A 392 -16.64 13.65 -13.32
N GLU A 393 -15.35 13.70 -13.64
CA GLU A 393 -14.84 14.04 -14.97
C GLU A 393 -15.29 13.02 -16.01
N VAL A 394 -15.07 11.72 -15.74
CA VAL A 394 -15.48 10.63 -16.65
C VAL A 394 -17.00 10.58 -16.81
N PHE A 395 -17.77 10.78 -15.73
CA PHE A 395 -19.23 10.76 -15.80
C PHE A 395 -19.79 11.90 -16.66
N ASN A 396 -19.23 13.10 -16.53
CA ASN A 396 -19.63 14.26 -17.33
C ASN A 396 -19.26 14.07 -18.81
N GLU A 397 -18.08 13.54 -19.10
CA GLU A 397 -17.67 13.25 -20.47
C GLU A 397 -18.52 12.15 -21.11
N LEU A 398 -18.81 11.06 -20.38
CA LEU A 398 -19.74 10.02 -20.83
C LEU A 398 -21.14 10.59 -21.11
N LEU A 399 -21.64 11.48 -20.24
CA LEU A 399 -22.95 12.12 -20.42
C LEU A 399 -22.97 13.00 -21.68
N ARG A 400 -21.87 13.70 -21.98
CA ARG A 400 -21.70 14.46 -23.23
C ARG A 400 -21.70 13.52 -24.44
N LEU A 401 -20.88 12.47 -24.42
CA LEU A 401 -20.76 11.50 -25.51
C LEU A 401 -22.09 10.80 -25.80
N VAL A 402 -22.80 10.36 -24.76
CA VAL A 402 -24.09 9.66 -24.88
C VAL A 402 -25.18 10.56 -25.46
N LYS A 403 -25.19 11.86 -25.14
CA LYS A 403 -26.12 12.82 -25.74
C LYS A 403 -25.87 13.07 -27.23
N MET A 404 -24.64 12.89 -27.70
CA MET A 404 -24.27 13.09 -29.10
C MET A 404 -24.59 11.88 -29.99
N GLN A 405 -24.96 10.73 -29.42
CA GLN A 405 -25.19 9.51 -30.17
C GLN A 405 -26.67 9.26 -30.46
N ASN A 406 -26.93 8.78 -31.69
CA ASN A 406 -28.23 8.32 -32.15
C ASN A 406 -28.09 6.85 -32.62
N PRO A 407 -28.86 5.88 -32.09
CA PRO A 407 -29.96 5.96 -31.12
C PRO A 407 -29.52 6.35 -29.69
N ARG A 408 -30.44 6.96 -28.94
CA ARG A 408 -30.17 7.49 -27.59
C ARG A 408 -29.74 6.39 -26.61
N MET A 409 -28.55 6.56 -26.06
CA MET A 409 -28.01 5.72 -25.00
C MET A 409 -28.32 6.30 -23.61
N TYR A 410 -28.10 5.53 -22.55
CA TYR A 410 -28.18 6.06 -21.18
C TYR A 410 -27.10 5.49 -20.27
N ILE A 411 -26.80 6.23 -19.22
CA ILE A 411 -25.84 5.86 -18.17
C ILE A 411 -26.51 5.76 -16.81
N GLU A 412 -25.96 4.90 -15.94
CA GLU A 412 -26.39 4.75 -14.55
C GLU A 412 -25.18 4.82 -13.60
N ASP A 413 -25.32 5.53 -12.48
CA ASP A 413 -24.31 5.61 -11.43
C ASP A 413 -24.46 4.45 -10.43
N LEU A 414 -23.57 3.46 -10.45
CA LEU A 414 -23.67 2.26 -9.62
C LEU A 414 -22.73 2.27 -8.39
N ARG A 415 -22.18 3.45 -8.02
CA ARG A 415 -21.24 3.62 -6.89
C ARG A 415 -21.70 3.03 -5.56
N PHE A 416 -23.00 3.04 -5.29
CA PHE A 416 -23.56 2.56 -4.02
C PHE A 416 -24.31 1.24 -4.14
N GLU A 417 -24.38 0.66 -5.34
CA GLU A 417 -25.03 -0.63 -5.60
C GLU A 417 -24.02 -1.77 -5.67
N ILE A 418 -22.85 -1.53 -6.27
CA ILE A 418 -21.79 -2.52 -6.45
C ILE A 418 -20.62 -2.10 -5.56
N GLY A 419 -20.16 -3.02 -4.72
CA GLY A 419 -18.91 -2.87 -3.98
C GLY A 419 -17.85 -3.83 -4.51
N SER A 420 -16.61 -3.64 -4.05
CA SER A 420 -15.51 -4.47 -4.48
C SER A 420 -14.52 -4.76 -3.36
N ILE A 421 -13.93 -5.95 -3.43
CA ILE A 421 -12.84 -6.39 -2.56
C ILE A 421 -11.70 -6.81 -3.46
N GLU A 422 -10.51 -6.27 -3.21
CA GLU A 422 -9.29 -6.69 -3.91
C GLU A 422 -8.47 -7.61 -3.01
N LEU A 423 -7.95 -8.68 -3.58
CA LEU A 423 -7.06 -9.62 -2.94
C LEU A 423 -5.78 -9.73 -3.77
N THR A 424 -4.63 -9.75 -3.11
CA THR A 424 -3.35 -10.04 -3.75
C THR A 424 -2.57 -11.05 -2.93
N GLY A 425 -1.62 -11.68 -3.61
CA GLY A 425 -0.68 -12.63 -3.04
C GLY A 425 -0.97 -14.06 -3.50
N PRO A 426 -0.01 -14.97 -3.29
CA PRO A 426 -0.12 -16.35 -3.75
C PRO A 426 -1.26 -17.11 -3.08
N ALA A 427 -1.63 -16.84 -1.83
CA ALA A 427 -2.72 -17.57 -1.17
C ALA A 427 -4.11 -16.93 -1.40
N SER A 428 -4.23 -16.03 -2.38
CA SER A 428 -5.49 -15.32 -2.67
C SER A 428 -6.55 -16.22 -3.31
N THR A 429 -6.15 -17.10 -4.23
CA THR A 429 -7.06 -18.07 -4.86
C THR A 429 -7.59 -19.07 -3.84
N GLU A 430 -6.72 -19.63 -2.99
CA GLU A 430 -7.10 -20.51 -1.86
C GLU A 430 -8.16 -19.85 -0.96
N ALA A 431 -7.92 -18.58 -0.57
CA ALA A 431 -8.85 -17.85 0.28
C ALA A 431 -10.21 -17.62 -0.38
N LEU A 432 -10.26 -17.42 -1.69
CA LEU A 432 -11.51 -17.25 -2.43
C LEU A 432 -12.26 -18.57 -2.59
N LEU A 433 -11.56 -19.67 -2.93
CA LEU A 433 -12.14 -21.00 -3.07
C LEU A 433 -12.85 -21.47 -1.79
N GLY A 434 -12.23 -21.23 -0.63
CA GLY A 434 -12.80 -21.63 0.65
C GLY A 434 -13.94 -20.75 1.18
N ILE A 435 -14.33 -19.70 0.45
CA ILE A 435 -15.37 -18.75 0.86
C ILE A 435 -16.50 -18.65 -0.16
N LEU A 436 -16.14 -18.60 -1.45
CA LEU A 436 -17.07 -18.45 -2.56
C LEU A 436 -17.59 -19.82 -2.97
N HIS A 437 -18.59 -20.29 -2.24
CA HIS A 437 -19.31 -21.51 -2.61
C HIS A 437 -20.41 -21.18 -3.62
N PRO A 438 -20.42 -21.83 -4.80
CA PRO A 438 -21.47 -21.62 -5.80
C PRO A 438 -22.86 -21.90 -5.23
N TYR A 439 -23.84 -21.13 -5.67
CA TYR A 439 -25.23 -21.35 -5.32
C TYR A 439 -25.79 -22.49 -6.17
N HIS A 440 -26.29 -23.54 -5.52
CA HIS A 440 -26.98 -24.65 -6.19
C HIS A 440 -28.24 -25.00 -5.39
N THR A 441 -29.37 -25.13 -6.08
CA THR A 441 -30.65 -25.57 -5.47
C THR A 441 -30.84 -27.08 -5.66
N GLN A 442 -30.31 -27.63 -6.76
CA GLN A 442 -30.22 -29.06 -7.06
C GLN A 442 -28.76 -29.39 -7.43
N GLU A 443 -28.30 -30.62 -7.17
CA GLU A 443 -26.88 -31.03 -7.30
C GLU A 443 -26.31 -31.05 -8.74
N GLY A 444 -27.09 -30.66 -9.76
CA GLY A 444 -26.63 -30.53 -11.16
C GLY A 444 -26.76 -29.12 -11.77
N SER A 445 -27.21 -28.11 -11.01
CA SER A 445 -27.49 -26.76 -11.55
C SER A 445 -26.30 -25.78 -11.41
N ILE A 446 -25.05 -26.28 -11.43
CA ILE A 446 -23.88 -25.42 -11.21
C ILE A 446 -23.58 -24.64 -12.49
N GLU A 447 -23.38 -23.33 -12.35
CA GLU A 447 -22.99 -22.48 -13.47
C GLU A 447 -21.56 -22.84 -13.93
N GLN A 448 -21.29 -22.88 -15.24
CA GLN A 448 -19.99 -23.33 -15.77
C GLN A 448 -18.80 -22.51 -15.23
N HIS A 449 -18.94 -21.19 -15.09
CA HIS A 449 -17.90 -20.35 -14.48
C HIS A 449 -17.60 -20.72 -13.02
N ALA A 450 -18.57 -21.27 -12.29
CA ALA A 450 -18.38 -21.78 -10.94
C ALA A 450 -17.63 -23.11 -10.94
N ASP A 451 -17.80 -23.96 -11.95
CA ASP A 451 -17.03 -25.20 -12.09
C ASP A 451 -15.58 -24.93 -12.51
N ILE A 452 -15.35 -24.01 -13.45
CA ILE A 452 -14.00 -23.52 -13.77
C ILE A 452 -13.33 -23.01 -12.50
N PHE A 453 -14.04 -22.19 -11.70
CA PHE A 453 -13.50 -21.66 -10.45
C PHE A 453 -13.14 -22.77 -9.46
N LYS A 454 -14.00 -23.78 -9.25
CA LYS A 454 -13.68 -24.95 -8.40
C LYS A 454 -12.47 -25.73 -8.89
N GLY A 455 -12.30 -25.86 -10.21
CA GLY A 455 -11.16 -26.52 -10.83
C GLY A 455 -9.81 -25.85 -10.57
N LEU A 456 -9.78 -24.60 -10.08
CA LEU A 456 -8.53 -23.88 -9.76
C LEU A 456 -7.87 -24.31 -8.43
N ASN A 457 -8.29 -25.42 -7.82
CA ASN A 457 -7.82 -25.83 -6.48
C ASN A 457 -6.31 -26.11 -6.40
N SER A 458 -5.72 -26.66 -7.47
CA SER A 458 -4.27 -26.90 -7.57
C SER A 458 -3.46 -25.62 -7.72
N LEU A 459 -4.06 -24.55 -8.28
CA LEU A 459 -3.36 -23.31 -8.59
C LEU A 459 -3.30 -22.39 -7.37
N VAL A 460 -2.09 -22.23 -6.84
CA VAL A 460 -1.85 -21.27 -5.77
C VAL A 460 -1.95 -19.83 -6.33
N SER A 461 -1.19 -19.48 -7.37
CA SER A 461 -1.07 -18.09 -7.81
C SER A 461 -2.08 -17.66 -8.90
N PRO A 462 -2.75 -16.50 -8.76
CA PRO A 462 -3.55 -15.90 -9.85
C PRO A 462 -2.73 -15.47 -11.07
N ALA A 463 -1.40 -15.42 -10.96
CA ALA A 463 -0.51 -15.05 -12.06
C ALA A 463 -0.54 -16.05 -13.24
N SER A 464 -0.85 -17.31 -12.95
CA SER A 464 -0.89 -18.42 -13.93
C SER A 464 -2.16 -18.40 -14.79
N LEU A 465 -3.15 -17.60 -14.44
CA LEU A 465 -4.39 -17.50 -15.18
C LEU A 465 -4.20 -16.75 -16.50
N PRO A 466 -5.06 -16.99 -17.51
CA PRO A 466 -5.06 -16.21 -18.73
C PRO A 466 -5.20 -14.71 -18.45
N LEU A 467 -4.52 -13.89 -19.25
CA LEU A 467 -4.53 -12.44 -19.07
C LEU A 467 -5.95 -11.88 -19.11
N ASN A 468 -6.29 -11.11 -18.09
CA ASN A 468 -7.57 -10.44 -17.90
C ASN A 468 -8.80 -11.37 -17.91
N ALA A 469 -8.67 -12.59 -17.37
CA ALA A 469 -9.79 -13.51 -17.23
C ALA A 469 -10.88 -12.92 -16.31
N THR A 470 -12.15 -13.17 -16.67
CA THR A 470 -13.33 -12.76 -15.90
C THR A 470 -14.24 -13.96 -15.70
N LEU A 471 -14.63 -14.23 -14.46
CA LEU A 471 -15.56 -15.31 -14.11
C LEU A 471 -16.73 -14.70 -13.35
N GLY A 472 -17.95 -14.82 -13.89
CA GLY A 472 -19.15 -14.34 -13.19
C GLY A 472 -20.08 -15.49 -12.88
N PHE A 473 -20.44 -15.64 -11.61
CA PHE A 473 -21.37 -16.66 -11.15
C PHE A 473 -22.12 -16.27 -9.87
N SER A 474 -23.15 -17.04 -9.51
CA SER A 474 -23.93 -16.86 -8.28
C SER A 474 -23.36 -17.66 -7.10
N ILE A 475 -23.22 -17.04 -5.92
CA ILE A 475 -22.75 -17.68 -4.67
C ILE A 475 -23.84 -17.74 -3.60
N MET A 476 -23.69 -18.69 -2.67
CA MET A 476 -24.46 -18.71 -1.43
C MET A 476 -23.91 -17.72 -0.39
N ASP A 477 -24.70 -17.38 0.63
CA ASP A 477 -24.24 -16.48 1.71
C ASP A 477 -23.05 -17.12 2.48
N PRO A 478 -21.87 -16.47 2.49
CA PRO A 478 -20.67 -16.98 3.17
C PRO A 478 -20.85 -17.22 4.68
N ARG A 479 -21.89 -16.65 5.29
CA ARG A 479 -22.19 -16.81 6.72
C ARG A 479 -22.77 -18.18 7.05
N LEU A 480 -23.34 -18.89 6.07
CA LEU A 480 -23.91 -20.23 6.26
C LEU A 480 -22.83 -21.24 6.66
N ARG A 481 -21.65 -21.16 6.01
CA ARG A 481 -20.47 -22.00 6.30
C ARG A 481 -19.43 -21.36 7.23
N TYR A 482 -19.81 -20.33 8.00
CA TYR A 482 -18.91 -19.72 8.98
C TYR A 482 -18.83 -20.55 10.28
N PRO A 483 -17.63 -20.84 10.85
CA PRO A 483 -16.31 -20.37 10.45
C PRO A 483 -15.75 -21.06 9.20
N PRO A 484 -15.06 -20.33 8.30
CA PRO A 484 -14.46 -20.93 7.11
C PRO A 484 -13.39 -21.96 7.49
N ARG A 485 -13.34 -23.05 6.72
CA ARG A 485 -12.36 -24.12 6.87
C ARG A 485 -11.32 -24.03 5.77
N LYS A 486 -10.12 -24.57 6.02
CA LYS A 486 -9.08 -24.68 5.00
C LYS A 486 -9.59 -25.51 3.83
N VAL A 487 -9.21 -25.11 2.62
CA VAL A 487 -9.42 -25.95 1.44
C VAL A 487 -8.35 -27.05 1.48
N ALA A 488 -8.75 -28.29 1.22
CA ALA A 488 -7.79 -29.38 1.03
C ALA A 488 -7.06 -29.10 -0.28
N GLN A 489 -5.77 -28.80 -0.20
CA GLN A 489 -4.95 -28.69 -1.40
C GLN A 489 -4.63 -30.11 -1.89
N PRO A 490 -4.62 -30.34 -3.21
CA PRO A 490 -4.09 -31.56 -3.81
C PRO A 490 -2.71 -31.88 -3.25
N ASP A 491 -2.32 -33.17 -3.20
CA ASP A 491 -0.94 -33.51 -2.95
C ASP A 491 -0.09 -32.95 -4.12
N PRO A 492 1.00 -32.19 -3.88
CA PRO A 492 1.91 -31.78 -4.94
C PRO A 492 2.53 -32.94 -5.73
N ASP A 493 2.37 -34.19 -5.29
CA ASP A 493 2.86 -35.38 -6.00
C ASP A 493 1.76 -36.06 -6.85
N ASP A 494 0.49 -35.61 -6.78
CA ASP A 494 -0.62 -36.13 -7.59
C ASP A 494 -0.59 -35.58 -9.03
N GLU A 495 0.11 -36.27 -9.92
CA GLU A 495 0.27 -35.86 -11.34
C GLU A 495 -1.07 -35.73 -12.08
N GLU A 496 -2.07 -36.55 -11.78
CA GLU A 496 -3.38 -36.50 -12.43
C GLU A 496 -4.13 -35.19 -12.18
N GLU A 497 -4.11 -34.66 -10.96
CA GLU A 497 -4.78 -33.41 -10.62
C GLU A 497 -4.05 -32.20 -11.19
N GLN A 498 -2.73 -32.30 -11.33
CA GLN A 498 -1.91 -31.32 -12.03
C GLN A 498 -2.23 -31.30 -13.53
N ASN A 499 -2.30 -32.47 -14.17
CA ASN A 499 -2.67 -32.60 -15.57
C ASN A 499 -4.07 -32.04 -15.84
N LYS A 500 -5.06 -32.39 -15.01
CA LYS A 500 -6.42 -31.81 -15.10
C LYS A 500 -6.41 -30.28 -14.97
N SER A 501 -5.58 -29.73 -14.09
CA SER A 501 -5.46 -28.29 -13.89
C SER A 501 -4.77 -27.59 -15.07
N LEU A 502 -3.75 -28.22 -15.66
CA LEU A 502 -3.06 -27.73 -16.85
C LEU A 502 -3.96 -27.79 -18.09
N GLU A 503 -4.71 -28.87 -18.26
CA GLU A 503 -5.73 -29.00 -19.31
C GLU A 503 -6.81 -27.93 -19.17
N LEU A 504 -7.27 -27.63 -17.95
CA LEU A 504 -8.23 -26.55 -17.69
C LEU A 504 -7.66 -25.17 -18.07
N LEU A 505 -6.37 -24.92 -17.81
CA LEU A 505 -5.72 -23.66 -18.20
C LEU A 505 -5.53 -23.54 -19.72
N ALA A 506 -5.23 -24.66 -20.40
CA ALA A 506 -5.03 -24.70 -21.84
C ALA A 506 -6.35 -24.56 -22.60
N SER A 507 -7.38 -25.32 -22.21
CA SER A 507 -8.71 -25.28 -22.83
C SER A 507 -9.51 -24.02 -22.45
N TRP A 508 -9.35 -23.55 -21.20
CA TRP A 508 -10.07 -22.42 -20.58
C TRP A 508 -11.49 -22.22 -21.14
N PRO A 509 -12.45 -23.10 -20.80
CA PRO A 509 -13.78 -23.15 -21.41
C PRO A 509 -14.73 -22.05 -20.86
N ALA A 510 -14.22 -20.83 -20.68
CA ALA A 510 -15.02 -19.69 -20.26
C ALA A 510 -15.87 -19.10 -21.40
N ASP A 511 -15.62 -19.51 -22.65
CA ASP A 511 -16.29 -19.00 -23.85
C ASP A 511 -17.52 -19.86 -24.27
N THR A 512 -17.72 -21.03 -23.66
CA THR A 512 -18.86 -21.93 -23.95
C THR A 512 -20.08 -21.57 -23.10
N ASN A 513 -21.30 -21.72 -23.66
CA ASN A 513 -22.60 -21.48 -22.99
C ASN A 513 -22.68 -20.20 -22.14
N LEU A 514 -22.30 -19.07 -22.75
CA LEU A 514 -22.30 -17.77 -22.10
C LEU A 514 -23.69 -17.37 -21.62
N LYS A 515 -23.77 -17.00 -20.33
CA LYS A 515 -24.96 -16.41 -19.72
C LYS A 515 -24.64 -15.00 -19.20
N PRO A 516 -25.57 -14.03 -19.33
CA PRO A 516 -25.47 -12.72 -18.73
C PRO A 516 -25.15 -12.82 -17.24
N HIS A 517 -24.19 -12.02 -16.77
CA HIS A 517 -23.86 -12.08 -15.34
C HIS A 517 -24.99 -11.43 -14.53
N GLY A 518 -25.46 -12.13 -13.49
CA GLY A 518 -26.52 -11.64 -12.60
C GLY A 518 -26.23 -10.27 -11.96
N LEU A 519 -24.96 -9.83 -11.91
CA LEU A 519 -24.60 -8.51 -11.40
C LEU A 519 -25.04 -7.36 -12.32
N PHE A 520 -25.24 -7.61 -13.63
CA PHE A 520 -25.77 -6.63 -14.58
C PHE A 520 -27.27 -6.37 -14.40
N HIS A 521 -28.02 -7.38 -13.97
CA HIS A 521 -29.46 -7.29 -13.75
C HIS A 521 -29.81 -6.61 -12.43
N ARG A 522 -30.65 -5.56 -12.51
CA ARG A 522 -31.10 -4.80 -11.34
C ARG A 522 -31.89 -5.65 -10.35
N ASP A 523 -32.74 -6.55 -10.83
CA ASP A 523 -33.56 -7.40 -9.96
C ASP A 523 -32.72 -8.40 -9.18
N ALA A 524 -31.71 -9.01 -9.81
CA ALA A 524 -30.78 -9.91 -9.13
C ALA A 524 -29.98 -9.18 -8.02
N ARG A 525 -29.49 -7.96 -8.27
CA ARG A 525 -28.84 -7.13 -7.23
C ARG A 525 -29.79 -6.79 -6.07
N ALA A 526 -31.04 -6.45 -6.38
CA ALA A 526 -32.04 -6.11 -5.39
C ALA A 526 -32.44 -7.32 -4.53
N SER A 527 -32.55 -8.50 -5.14
CA SER A 527 -32.83 -9.77 -4.46
C SER A 527 -31.68 -10.17 -3.54
N ALA A 528 -30.44 -10.13 -4.02
CA ALA A 528 -29.24 -10.44 -3.23
C ALA A 528 -29.07 -9.53 -1.99
N THR A 529 -29.59 -8.31 -2.05
CA THR A 529 -29.56 -7.35 -0.94
C THR A 529 -30.45 -7.78 0.25
N ARG A 530 -31.37 -8.74 0.05
CA ARG A 530 -32.36 -9.21 1.03
C ARG A 530 -31.86 -10.37 1.89
N LEU A 531 -30.60 -10.34 2.30
CA LEU A 531 -30.01 -11.37 3.16
C LEU A 531 -30.70 -11.46 4.53
N PRO A 532 -30.82 -12.67 5.11
CA PRO A 532 -31.38 -12.85 6.44
C PRO A 532 -30.53 -12.18 7.52
N SER A 533 -31.20 -11.80 8.61
CA SER A 533 -30.53 -11.23 9.77
C SER A 533 -29.58 -12.23 10.43
N GLN A 534 -28.49 -11.72 11.03
CA GLN A 534 -27.52 -12.58 11.74
C GLN A 534 -28.19 -13.45 12.81
N LYS A 535 -29.18 -12.92 13.53
CA LYS A 535 -29.92 -13.67 14.56
C LYS A 535 -30.69 -14.86 13.99
N SER A 536 -31.21 -14.74 12.79
CA SER A 536 -31.92 -15.84 12.11
C SER A 536 -30.95 -16.98 11.78
N ILE A 537 -29.77 -16.63 11.24
CA ILE A 537 -28.71 -17.59 10.94
C ILE A 537 -28.21 -18.24 12.25
N ASP A 538 -27.94 -17.46 13.29
CA ASP A 538 -27.46 -18.00 14.57
C ASP A 538 -28.48 -18.96 15.20
N ARG A 539 -29.78 -18.69 15.05
CA ARG A 539 -30.86 -19.61 15.47
C ARG A 539 -30.85 -20.92 14.67
N ARG A 540 -30.68 -20.84 13.34
CA ARG A 540 -30.52 -22.02 12.47
C ARG A 540 -29.29 -22.85 12.86
N LYS A 541 -28.16 -22.19 13.17
CA LYS A 541 -26.94 -22.86 13.65
C LYS A 541 -27.15 -23.54 15.00
N GLY A 542 -27.84 -22.87 15.92
CA GLY A 542 -28.12 -23.41 17.25
C GLY A 542 -29.07 -24.61 17.27
N ALA A 543 -29.91 -24.75 16.23
CA ALA A 543 -30.81 -25.90 16.08
C ALA A 543 -30.11 -27.16 15.53
N ARG A 544 -28.89 -27.05 15.00
CA ARG A 544 -28.15 -28.17 14.42
C ARG A 544 -26.98 -28.61 15.30
N ARG A 545 -26.48 -29.82 15.07
CA ARG A 545 -25.30 -30.35 15.75
C ARG A 545 -24.08 -29.48 15.46
N PRO A 546 -23.24 -29.14 16.47
CA PRO A 546 -22.02 -28.38 16.24
C PRO A 546 -21.13 -29.02 15.18
N GLY A 547 -20.66 -28.23 14.21
CA GLY A 547 -19.79 -28.70 13.13
C GLY A 547 -20.51 -29.16 11.86
N THR A 548 -21.85 -29.19 11.86
CA THR A 548 -22.64 -29.40 10.64
C THR A 548 -22.83 -28.08 9.88
N ASP A 549 -22.70 -28.13 8.56
CA ASP A 549 -22.85 -26.96 7.72
C ASP A 549 -24.34 -26.66 7.45
N LEU A 550 -24.68 -25.38 7.25
CA LEU A 550 -26.03 -24.98 6.92
C LEU A 550 -26.26 -25.06 5.40
N GLY A 551 -27.28 -25.82 5.00
CA GLY A 551 -27.80 -25.79 3.63
C GLY A 551 -28.55 -24.49 3.32
N VAL A 552 -28.66 -24.19 2.02
CA VAL A 552 -29.45 -23.08 1.47
C VAL A 552 -30.94 -23.32 1.75
N SER A 553 -31.68 -22.24 2.01
CA SER A 553 -33.14 -22.24 2.19
C SER A 553 -33.75 -21.18 1.29
N ASP A 554 -35.05 -21.22 1.02
CA ASP A 554 -35.77 -20.20 0.21
C ASP A 554 -35.60 -18.77 0.72
N ALA A 555 -35.28 -18.61 2.01
CA ALA A 555 -34.98 -17.32 2.61
C ALA A 555 -33.58 -16.76 2.25
N ASP A 556 -32.73 -17.56 1.63
CA ASP A 556 -31.35 -17.24 1.25
C ASP A 556 -31.27 -17.01 -0.28
N PRO A 557 -31.34 -15.75 -0.76
CA PRO A 557 -31.27 -15.47 -2.19
C PRO A 557 -29.86 -15.68 -2.75
N PRO A 558 -29.71 -16.02 -4.05
CA PRO A 558 -28.42 -16.10 -4.71
C PRO A 558 -27.73 -14.72 -4.73
N ILE A 559 -26.42 -14.70 -4.47
CA ILE A 559 -25.61 -13.48 -4.52
C ILE A 559 -24.81 -13.51 -5.82
N PRO A 560 -25.09 -12.64 -6.81
CA PRO A 560 -24.30 -12.60 -8.03
C PRO A 560 -22.94 -11.96 -7.75
N VAL A 561 -21.86 -12.59 -8.20
CA VAL A 561 -20.50 -12.06 -8.11
C VAL A 561 -19.78 -12.11 -9.45
N ILE A 562 -18.84 -11.19 -9.65
CA ILE A 562 -17.89 -11.22 -10.78
C ILE A 562 -16.48 -11.20 -10.20
N LEU A 563 -15.67 -12.16 -10.59
CA LEU A 563 -14.25 -12.27 -10.26
C LEU A 563 -13.44 -11.81 -11.46
N VAL A 564 -12.53 -10.87 -11.21
CA VAL A 564 -11.68 -10.23 -12.20
C VAL A 564 -10.24 -10.56 -11.84
N ALA A 565 -9.55 -11.37 -12.64
CA ALA A 565 -8.16 -11.72 -12.45
C ALA A 565 -7.26 -10.80 -13.27
N SER A 566 -6.54 -9.90 -12.62
CA SER A 566 -5.58 -9.01 -13.30
C SER A 566 -4.15 -9.37 -12.87
N ARG A 567 -3.18 -9.04 -13.71
CA ARG A 567 -1.75 -9.14 -13.40
C ARG A 567 -1.05 -7.97 -14.07
N ALA A 568 -0.02 -7.44 -13.41
CA ALA A 568 0.84 -6.44 -14.05
C ALA A 568 1.55 -7.10 -15.24
N ALA A 569 1.51 -6.45 -16.41
CA ALA A 569 2.28 -6.91 -17.56
C ALA A 569 3.77 -6.87 -17.16
N GLY A 570 4.41 -8.03 -17.11
CA GLY A 570 5.82 -8.12 -16.76
C GLY A 570 6.65 -7.31 -17.74
N ASN A 571 7.46 -6.38 -17.24
CA ASN A 571 8.55 -5.83 -18.04
C ASN A 571 9.55 -6.96 -18.28
N SER A 572 9.58 -7.50 -19.50
CA SER A 572 10.46 -8.59 -19.95
C SER A 572 11.97 -8.29 -19.85
N SER A 573 12.40 -7.16 -19.29
CA SER A 573 13.79 -6.71 -19.30
C SER A 573 14.66 -7.23 -18.16
N ASN A 574 14.07 -7.69 -17.05
CA ASN A 574 14.80 -8.32 -15.94
C ASN A 574 14.05 -9.60 -15.53
N GLY A 575 14.65 -10.77 -15.74
CA GLY A 575 14.08 -12.09 -15.49
C GLY A 575 13.79 -12.45 -14.03
N ASN A 576 13.43 -11.47 -13.19
CA ASN A 576 13.28 -11.62 -11.74
C ASN A 576 12.02 -10.91 -11.19
N SER A 577 10.89 -10.99 -11.88
CA SER A 577 9.60 -10.56 -11.32
C SER A 577 8.60 -11.71 -11.31
N SER A 578 8.33 -12.27 -10.13
CA SER A 578 7.08 -12.99 -9.91
C SER A 578 5.94 -11.98 -10.12
N SER A 579 5.38 -11.92 -11.33
CA SER A 579 4.30 -10.99 -11.67
C SER A 579 3.02 -11.44 -10.94
N GLN A 580 2.89 -11.02 -9.69
CA GLN A 580 1.79 -11.47 -8.85
C GLN A 580 0.46 -10.95 -9.35
N GLY A 581 -0.49 -11.86 -9.57
CA GLY A 581 -1.86 -11.49 -9.90
C GLY A 581 -2.61 -10.86 -8.73
N ASN A 582 -3.67 -10.14 -9.06
CA ASN A 582 -4.69 -9.65 -8.14
C ASN A 582 -6.06 -10.19 -8.55
N TRP A 583 -6.88 -10.52 -7.55
CA TRP A 583 -8.28 -10.84 -7.73
C TRP A 583 -9.11 -9.65 -7.27
N THR A 584 -10.00 -9.16 -8.12
CA THR A 584 -11.03 -8.21 -7.71
C THR A 584 -12.39 -8.89 -7.71
N VAL A 585 -12.99 -9.01 -6.53
CA VAL A 585 -14.33 -9.53 -6.33
C VAL A 585 -15.32 -8.39 -6.39
N LEU A 586 -16.27 -8.46 -7.32
CA LEU A 586 -17.42 -7.56 -7.43
C LEU A 586 -18.65 -8.23 -6.85
N ALA A 587 -19.35 -7.54 -5.96
CA ALA A 587 -20.61 -8.03 -5.39
C ALA A 587 -21.55 -6.86 -5.03
N PRO A 588 -22.85 -7.11 -4.83
CA PRO A 588 -23.77 -6.09 -4.34
C PRO A 588 -23.29 -5.47 -3.02
N TRP A 589 -23.46 -4.15 -2.86
CA TRP A 589 -22.89 -3.33 -1.78
C TRP A 589 -23.16 -3.88 -0.37
N ARG A 590 -24.34 -4.45 -0.13
CA ARG A 590 -24.69 -5.03 1.19
C ARG A 590 -24.03 -6.39 1.45
N CYS A 591 -23.71 -7.15 0.41
CA CYS A 591 -23.12 -8.49 0.50
C CYS A 591 -21.60 -8.45 0.78
N ILE A 592 -20.95 -7.30 0.53
CA ILE A 592 -19.53 -7.07 0.84
C ILE A 592 -19.23 -7.27 2.32
N GLN A 593 -20.11 -6.86 3.23
CA GLN A 593 -19.85 -7.00 4.66
C GLN A 593 -19.77 -8.48 5.11
N PRO A 594 -20.75 -9.35 4.79
CA PRO A 594 -20.62 -10.80 4.99
C PRO A 594 -19.34 -11.41 4.40
N LEU A 595 -19.04 -11.10 3.13
CA LEU A 595 -17.84 -11.59 2.43
C LEU A 595 -16.56 -11.18 3.15
N TRP A 596 -16.45 -9.91 3.51
CA TRP A 596 -15.32 -9.37 4.26
C TRP A 596 -15.10 -10.09 5.59
N HIS A 597 -16.17 -10.35 6.34
CA HIS A 597 -16.07 -11.05 7.61
C HIS A 597 -15.53 -12.48 7.44
N SER A 598 -15.99 -13.23 6.43
CA SER A 598 -15.45 -14.57 6.17
C SER A 598 -13.99 -14.51 5.71
N LEU A 599 -13.62 -13.56 4.84
CA LEU A 599 -12.26 -13.38 4.31
C LEU A 599 -11.20 -13.18 5.39
N VAL A 600 -11.40 -12.23 6.31
CA VAL A 600 -10.39 -11.93 7.33
C VAL A 600 -10.27 -13.05 8.38
N HIS A 601 -11.26 -13.95 8.44
CA HIS A 601 -11.27 -15.10 9.35
C HIS A 601 -10.81 -16.41 8.70
N PHE A 602 -10.56 -16.41 7.39
CA PHE A 602 -10.09 -17.59 6.66
C PHE A 602 -8.71 -18.05 7.14
N PRO A 603 -8.52 -19.34 7.45
CA PRO A 603 -7.21 -19.90 7.76
C PRO A 603 -6.48 -20.30 6.47
N LEU A 604 -5.31 -19.70 6.20
CA LEU A 604 -4.51 -20.04 5.01
C LEU A 604 -3.67 -21.32 5.22
N SER A 605 -3.38 -22.04 4.15
CA SER A 605 -2.47 -23.21 4.15
C SER A 605 -1.04 -22.78 4.53
N SER A 606 -0.60 -21.64 3.99
CA SER A 606 0.69 -21.00 4.29
C SER A 606 0.84 -20.51 5.74
N GLY A 607 -0.23 -20.58 6.53
CA GLY A 607 -0.27 -20.17 7.93
C GLY A 607 -0.82 -18.76 8.14
N GLY A 608 -1.59 -18.60 9.21
CA GLY A 608 -2.25 -17.33 9.55
C GLY A 608 -3.54 -17.09 8.76
N ASN A 609 -3.92 -15.82 8.66
CA ASN A 609 -5.15 -15.37 8.01
C ASN A 609 -4.82 -14.30 6.97
N PRO A 610 -5.69 -14.09 5.95
CA PRO A 610 -5.57 -12.95 5.05
C PRO A 610 -5.51 -11.65 5.84
N ARG A 611 -4.50 -10.82 5.57
CA ARG A 611 -4.30 -9.56 6.27
C ARG A 611 -5.09 -8.46 5.58
N PHE A 612 -5.81 -7.67 6.36
CA PHE A 612 -6.42 -6.45 5.82
C PHE A 612 -5.39 -5.32 5.79
N SER A 613 -5.50 -4.46 4.79
CA SER A 613 -4.59 -3.34 4.55
C SER A 613 -5.35 -2.05 4.22
N GLY A 614 -4.69 -0.90 4.35
CA GLY A 614 -5.25 0.40 4.01
C GLY A 614 -4.62 1.02 2.75
N LEU A 615 -4.98 2.28 2.49
CA LEU A 615 -4.52 3.03 1.32
C LEU A 615 -2.99 3.16 1.25
N ASP A 616 -2.30 3.36 2.38
CA ASP A 616 -0.83 3.49 2.38
C ASP A 616 -0.15 2.17 2.00
N GLN A 617 -0.77 1.03 2.32
CA GLN A 617 -0.26 -0.28 1.91
C GLN A 617 -0.55 -0.57 0.44
N ILE A 618 -1.65 -0.05 -0.14
CA ILE A 618 -1.88 -0.11 -1.58
C ILE A 618 -0.76 0.65 -2.30
N ARG A 619 -0.42 1.85 -1.82
CA ARG A 619 0.72 2.64 -2.33
C ARG A 619 2.04 1.89 -2.18
N GLN A 620 2.29 1.28 -1.02
CA GLN A 620 3.46 0.45 -0.79
C GLN A 620 3.57 -0.70 -1.80
N VAL A 621 2.48 -1.45 -2.01
CA VAL A 621 2.46 -2.60 -2.91
C VAL A 621 2.68 -2.17 -4.37
N ALA A 622 2.05 -1.08 -4.81
CA ALA A 622 2.29 -0.53 -6.15
C ALA A 622 3.75 -0.06 -6.32
N PHE A 623 4.31 0.58 -5.30
CA PHE A 623 5.70 1.02 -5.26
C PHE A 623 6.70 -0.17 -5.29
N GLU A 624 6.45 -1.22 -4.52
CA GLU A 624 7.28 -2.44 -4.51
C GLU A 624 7.20 -3.20 -5.85
N ARG A 625 6.07 -3.09 -6.56
CA ARG A 625 5.89 -3.59 -7.94
C ARG A 625 6.52 -2.69 -9.01
N ALA A 626 7.13 -1.57 -8.61
CA ALA A 626 7.66 -0.54 -9.50
C ALA A 626 6.63 0.02 -10.50
N THR A 627 5.35 0.08 -10.10
CA THR A 627 4.25 0.64 -10.89
C THR A 627 3.73 1.93 -10.25
N PRO A 628 3.52 3.02 -11.01
CA PRO A 628 2.94 4.26 -10.48
C PRO A 628 1.52 4.03 -9.96
N CYS A 629 1.19 4.65 -8.84
CA CYS A 629 -0.09 4.49 -8.17
C CYS A 629 -1.00 5.69 -8.45
N PHE A 630 -2.12 5.48 -9.16
CA PHE A 630 -3.11 6.52 -9.41
C PHE A 630 -3.95 6.80 -8.15
N PRO A 631 -4.25 8.06 -7.79
CA PRO A 631 -3.92 9.33 -8.48
C PRO A 631 -2.60 9.97 -8.02
N PHE A 632 -1.84 9.32 -7.14
CA PHE A 632 -0.74 9.95 -6.39
C PHE A 632 0.47 10.33 -7.23
N ASP A 633 0.86 9.45 -8.16
CA ASP A 633 2.09 9.63 -8.96
C ASP A 633 1.82 10.28 -10.34
N PHE A 634 0.54 10.46 -10.72
CA PHE A 634 0.15 10.91 -12.07
C PHE A 634 -0.13 12.42 -12.13
N LEU A 635 0.91 13.24 -12.07
CA LEU A 635 0.80 14.71 -12.06
C LEU A 635 0.13 15.29 -13.32
N GLY A 636 0.25 14.62 -14.48
CA GLY A 636 -0.38 15.05 -15.73
C GLY A 636 -1.90 14.94 -15.79
N THR A 637 -2.53 14.31 -14.80
CA THR A 637 -3.99 14.14 -14.71
C THR A 637 -4.61 15.19 -13.78
N ASP A 638 -5.87 15.58 -14.02
CA ASP A 638 -6.57 16.54 -13.15
C ASP A 638 -6.66 16.04 -11.70
N ALA A 639 -6.85 14.74 -11.51
CA ALA A 639 -6.88 14.12 -10.19
C ALA A 639 -5.53 14.17 -9.48
N GLY A 640 -4.42 13.92 -10.19
CA GLY A 640 -3.08 13.98 -9.63
C GLY A 640 -2.62 15.41 -9.34
N ALA A 641 -2.97 16.36 -10.22
CA ALA A 641 -2.76 17.79 -9.98
C ALA A 641 -3.45 18.26 -8.70
N ALA A 642 -4.75 17.95 -8.53
CA ALA A 642 -5.49 18.29 -7.32
C ALA A 642 -4.91 17.62 -6.06
N TRP A 643 -4.39 16.40 -6.20
CA TRP A 643 -3.70 15.70 -5.11
C TRP A 643 -2.41 16.41 -4.71
N GLU A 644 -1.55 16.76 -5.66
CA GLU A 644 -0.28 17.42 -5.37
C GLU A 644 -0.48 18.79 -4.74
N VAL A 645 -1.47 19.57 -5.19
CA VAL A 645 -1.84 20.86 -4.57
C VAL A 645 -2.23 20.69 -3.11
N GLU A 646 -3.05 19.70 -2.78
CA GLU A 646 -3.41 19.44 -1.38
C GLU A 646 -2.21 18.92 -0.58
N GLN A 647 -1.35 18.08 -1.15
CA GLN A 647 -0.16 17.58 -0.47
C GLN A 647 0.88 18.68 -0.21
N ARG A 648 1.14 19.58 -1.17
CA ARG A 648 2.06 20.72 -0.95
C ARG A 648 1.55 21.64 0.16
N ARG A 649 0.23 21.86 0.25
CA ARG A 649 -0.39 22.61 1.36
C ARG A 649 -0.19 21.93 2.71
N LEU A 650 -0.38 20.61 2.77
CA LEU A 650 -0.16 19.83 3.99
C LEU A 650 1.32 19.81 4.41
N ARG A 651 2.24 19.66 3.45
CA ARG A 651 3.69 19.73 3.69
C ARG A 651 4.10 21.12 4.19
N LYS A 652 3.64 22.19 3.55
CA LYS A 652 3.84 23.59 3.98
C LYS A 652 3.35 23.82 5.41
N ALA A 653 2.10 23.45 5.71
CA ALA A 653 1.55 23.57 7.06
C ALA A 653 2.31 22.73 8.10
N SER A 654 2.85 21.57 7.71
CA SER A 654 3.69 20.75 8.59
C SER A 654 5.06 21.36 8.87
N TRP A 655 5.63 22.08 7.90
CA TRP A 655 6.89 22.79 8.00
C TRP A 655 6.72 24.08 8.83
N GLU A 656 5.65 24.84 8.62
CA GLU A 656 5.30 26.03 9.40
C GLU A 656 4.99 25.70 10.87
N ARG A 657 4.39 24.54 11.14
CA ARG A 657 4.16 24.06 12.52
C ARG A 657 5.45 23.83 13.30
N ARG A 658 6.59 23.59 12.62
CA ARG A 658 7.88 23.40 13.28
C ARG A 658 8.51 24.77 13.57
N PRO A 659 9.09 24.99 14.75
CA PRO A 659 9.77 26.24 15.07
C PRO A 659 10.99 26.45 14.14
N LYS A 660 11.42 27.72 13.96
CA LYS A 660 12.48 28.12 13.01
C LYS A 660 13.76 27.26 13.09
N SER A 661 14.20 26.87 14.29
CA SER A 661 15.40 26.04 14.49
C SER A 661 15.21 24.53 14.31
N LYS A 662 13.97 24.04 14.15
CA LYS A 662 13.64 22.62 13.95
C LYS A 662 13.09 22.32 12.55
N ARG A 663 12.92 23.36 11.73
CA ARG A 663 12.51 23.24 10.33
C ARG A 663 13.72 23.42 9.42
N VAL A 664 13.67 22.79 8.25
CA VAL A 664 14.75 22.90 7.25
C VAL A 664 14.77 24.33 6.71
N ALA A 665 15.94 24.97 6.78
CA ALA A 665 16.16 26.32 6.25
C ALA A 665 16.63 26.23 4.79
N TRP A 666 15.67 26.10 3.87
CA TRP A 666 15.98 25.92 2.44
C TRP A 666 16.76 27.10 1.83
N ALA A 667 16.55 28.33 2.30
CA ALA A 667 17.25 29.52 1.81
C ALA A 667 18.75 29.54 2.14
N SER A 668 19.15 28.91 3.25
CA SER A 668 20.55 28.86 3.70
C SER A 668 21.25 27.55 3.31
N LEU A 669 20.63 26.71 2.47
CA LEU A 669 21.23 25.46 2.01
C LEU A 669 22.38 25.76 1.06
N ASP A 670 23.57 25.23 1.35
CA ASP A 670 24.74 25.35 0.48
C ASP A 670 24.76 24.18 -0.53
N LEU A 671 24.66 24.50 -1.82
CA LEU A 671 24.73 23.55 -2.94
C LEU A 671 26.16 23.45 -3.53
N GLY A 672 27.13 24.13 -2.92
CA GLY A 672 28.51 24.21 -3.38
C GLY A 672 28.68 25.16 -4.57
N ALA A 673 29.95 25.47 -4.89
CA ALA A 673 30.34 26.46 -5.90
C ALA A 673 29.70 27.85 -5.67
N GLY A 674 29.44 28.24 -4.42
CA GLY A 674 28.83 29.53 -4.08
C GLY A 674 27.31 29.61 -4.25
N ARG A 675 26.66 28.53 -4.71
CA ARG A 675 25.20 28.45 -4.85
C ARG A 675 24.54 28.22 -3.51
N LYS A 676 23.68 29.16 -3.09
CA LYS A 676 22.89 29.08 -1.85
C LYS A 676 21.40 29.08 -2.17
N GLY A 677 20.65 28.28 -1.43
CA GLY A 677 19.21 28.14 -1.61
C GLY A 677 18.83 26.78 -2.20
N GLU A 678 17.53 26.51 -2.19
CA GLU A 678 16.95 25.30 -2.76
C GLU A 678 16.42 25.60 -4.16
N VAL A 679 16.72 24.73 -5.14
CA VAL A 679 16.18 24.85 -6.50
C VAL A 679 14.67 24.55 -6.50
N GLY A 680 13.85 25.55 -6.79
CA GLY A 680 12.39 25.49 -6.71
C GLY A 680 11.85 25.33 -5.28
N CYS A 681 10.58 24.97 -5.13
CA CYS A 681 9.95 24.84 -3.80
C CYS A 681 10.35 23.55 -3.05
N GLY A 682 10.96 23.65 -1.86
CA GLY A 682 11.40 22.51 -1.05
C GLY A 682 10.29 21.56 -0.54
N TRP A 683 9.03 21.99 -0.60
CA TRP A 683 7.87 21.22 -0.15
C TRP A 683 6.89 20.88 -1.27
N ALA A 684 7.23 21.10 -2.54
CA ALA A 684 6.38 20.80 -3.69
C ALA A 684 7.16 20.07 -4.79
N CYS A 685 6.48 19.24 -5.57
CA CYS A 685 6.97 18.85 -6.88
C CYS A 685 6.66 20.01 -7.84
N ASP A 686 7.59 20.96 -7.95
CA ASP A 686 7.44 22.23 -8.67
C ASP A 686 7.75 22.04 -10.16
N VAL A 687 6.89 21.28 -10.85
CA VAL A 687 6.98 21.10 -12.31
C VAL A 687 6.69 22.40 -13.05
N GLU A 688 6.03 23.36 -12.41
CA GLU A 688 5.85 24.71 -12.93
C GLU A 688 7.22 25.38 -13.18
N PHE A 689 8.17 25.27 -12.24
CA PHE A 689 9.54 25.76 -12.40
C PHE A 689 10.29 25.08 -13.56
N LEU A 690 10.03 23.79 -13.82
CA LEU A 690 10.70 23.02 -14.87
C LEU A 690 10.36 23.49 -16.30
N PHE A 691 9.14 23.98 -16.51
CA PHE A 691 8.58 24.38 -17.80
C PHE A 691 8.46 25.91 -17.95
N ARG A 692 9.13 26.68 -17.08
CA ARG A 692 9.34 28.12 -17.33
C ARG A 692 10.29 28.25 -18.50
N GLU A 693 9.75 28.44 -19.71
CA GLU A 693 10.54 28.99 -20.80
C GLU A 693 10.82 30.47 -20.51
N GLU A 694 12.04 30.88 -20.81
CA GLU A 694 12.58 32.25 -20.86
C GLU A 694 11.78 33.13 -21.83
N THR A 695 10.51 33.41 -21.52
CA THR A 695 9.65 34.34 -22.26
C THR A 695 10.01 35.78 -21.90
N THR A 696 11.28 36.16 -22.04
CA THR A 696 11.75 37.54 -22.03
C THR A 696 12.89 37.76 -23.03
N THR A 697 12.63 37.45 -24.30
CA THR A 697 13.14 38.30 -25.37
C THR A 697 11.97 39.13 -25.89
N THR A 698 12.14 40.45 -25.83
CA THR A 698 11.29 41.51 -26.40
C THR A 698 9.86 41.68 -25.85
N THR A 699 9.68 42.46 -24.79
CA THR A 699 9.04 43.81 -24.82
C THR A 699 8.78 44.34 -23.40
N THR A 700 9.44 45.46 -23.08
CA THR A 700 9.02 46.52 -22.13
C THR A 700 8.38 46.12 -20.79
N ASP A 701 9.19 45.86 -19.77
CA ASP A 701 8.80 46.20 -18.38
C ASP A 701 10.00 46.58 -17.49
N LYS A 702 10.93 47.38 -18.03
CA LYS A 702 12.04 48.00 -17.26
C LYS A 702 11.61 49.27 -16.50
N GLY A 703 10.31 49.47 -16.26
CA GLY A 703 9.76 50.68 -15.65
C GLY A 703 9.43 50.57 -14.16
N ARG A 704 9.18 49.36 -13.64
CA ARG A 704 8.45 49.25 -12.36
C ARG A 704 9.29 48.84 -11.14
N GLU A 705 10.56 48.48 -11.35
CA GLU A 705 11.48 48.12 -10.24
C GLU A 705 12.36 49.28 -9.74
N LYS A 706 12.39 50.43 -10.44
CA LYS A 706 13.14 51.62 -9.99
C LYS A 706 12.38 52.55 -9.05
N GLU A 707 11.06 52.35 -8.86
CA GLU A 707 10.24 53.25 -8.02
C GLU A 707 10.10 52.75 -6.56
N VAL A 708 10.22 51.43 -6.34
CA VAL A 708 10.12 50.85 -4.98
C VAL A 708 11.42 51.01 -4.19
N MET A 709 12.57 51.01 -4.87
CA MET A 709 13.88 51.16 -4.23
C MET A 709 14.20 52.62 -3.81
N ARG A 710 13.53 53.62 -4.41
CA ARG A 710 13.67 55.04 -4.03
C ARG A 710 12.86 55.44 -2.80
N ARG A 711 11.82 54.68 -2.41
CA ARG A 711 11.03 54.94 -1.20
C ARG A 711 11.59 54.31 0.07
N ALA A 712 12.55 53.39 -0.04
CA ALA A 712 13.16 52.71 1.11
C ALA A 712 14.44 53.38 1.64
N ALA A 713 14.93 54.44 0.98
CA ALA A 713 16.17 55.12 1.33
C ALA A 713 15.98 56.48 2.04
N ALA A 714 14.75 56.84 2.41
CA ALA A 714 14.43 58.12 3.07
C ALA A 714 13.66 57.89 4.38
N SER A 715 14.30 57.24 5.35
CA SER A 715 13.95 57.33 6.77
C SER A 715 15.04 56.67 7.62
N VAL A 716 16.10 57.42 7.89
CA VAL A 716 16.97 57.18 9.05
C VAL A 716 16.98 58.50 9.80
N ASP A 717 16.32 58.53 10.96
CA ASP A 717 16.74 59.19 12.20
C ASP A 717 15.56 59.31 13.17
N ALA A 718 15.69 58.65 14.33
CA ALA A 718 15.31 59.11 15.66
C ALA A 718 15.16 57.91 16.62
N ASP A 719 16.03 57.88 17.63
CA ASP A 719 15.88 57.12 18.87
C ASP A 719 14.59 57.52 19.61
N GLU A 720 13.80 56.55 20.08
CA GLU A 720 13.18 56.63 21.41
C GLU A 720 12.54 55.30 21.86
N MET A 721 12.61 55.09 23.16
CA MET A 721 12.07 53.96 23.92
C MET A 721 10.59 54.19 24.31
N ASP A 722 9.94 53.11 24.76
CA ASP A 722 8.74 53.01 25.63
C ASP A 722 7.38 52.47 25.07
N VAL A 723 7.03 51.29 25.62
CA VAL A 723 5.76 50.81 26.23
C VAL A 723 4.47 50.61 25.40
N ASP A 724 4.05 49.33 25.41
CA ASP A 724 2.71 48.72 25.34
C ASP A 724 1.50 49.56 24.87
N LYS A 725 0.88 49.14 23.74
CA LYS A 725 -0.57 48.82 23.61
C LYS A 725 -0.96 48.27 22.21
N PRO A 726 -2.15 47.65 22.04
CA PRO A 726 -2.32 46.38 21.36
C PRO A 726 -2.63 46.48 19.86
N SER A 727 -2.26 45.42 19.14
CA SER A 727 -2.53 45.22 17.72
C SER A 727 -4.03 45.08 17.41
N PRO A 728 -4.59 45.76 16.39
CA PRO A 728 -5.88 45.37 15.81
C PRO A 728 -5.65 44.18 14.86
N ALA A 729 -5.82 42.98 15.40
CA ALA A 729 -6.06 41.80 14.59
C ALA A 729 -7.50 41.84 14.09
N LYS A 730 -7.70 42.25 12.83
CA LYS A 730 -8.82 41.94 11.93
C LYS A 730 -8.74 42.91 10.75
N GLU A 731 -8.13 42.48 9.65
CA GLU A 731 -8.43 42.93 8.26
C GLU A 731 -7.50 42.31 7.19
N GLU A 732 -6.47 41.55 7.56
CA GLU A 732 -5.64 40.83 6.55
C GLU A 732 -6.13 39.42 6.18
N GLU A 733 -7.27 38.95 6.71
CA GLU A 733 -7.76 37.59 6.41
C GLU A 733 -8.63 37.48 5.14
N GLU A 734 -9.02 38.60 4.51
CA GLU A 734 -9.88 38.55 3.30
C GLU A 734 -9.10 38.61 1.97
N ALA A 735 -7.86 39.14 1.94
CA ALA A 735 -7.08 39.23 0.70
C ALA A 735 -6.38 37.90 0.28
N ALA A 736 -6.30 36.90 1.16
CA ALA A 736 -5.66 35.61 0.88
C ALA A 736 -6.57 34.57 0.19
N THR A 737 -7.86 34.88 -0.02
CA THR A 737 -8.82 33.93 -0.60
C THR A 737 -8.85 33.93 -2.14
N GLY A 738 -8.23 34.93 -2.80
CA GLY A 738 -8.17 35.05 -4.26
C GLY A 738 -7.07 34.23 -4.96
N ASN A 739 -5.96 33.94 -4.28
CA ASN A 739 -4.78 33.31 -4.92
C ASN A 739 -4.78 31.76 -4.91
N ALA A 740 -5.75 31.10 -4.27
CA ALA A 740 -5.80 29.64 -4.25
C ALA A 740 -6.29 29.02 -5.57
N ALA A 741 -6.90 29.81 -6.47
CA ALA A 741 -7.40 29.33 -7.75
C ALA A 741 -6.29 29.17 -8.82
N SER A 742 -5.20 29.95 -8.73
CA SER A 742 -4.12 29.99 -9.73
C SER A 742 -3.03 28.92 -9.51
N GLU A 743 -2.78 28.48 -8.26
CA GLU A 743 -1.68 27.57 -7.89
C GLU A 743 -1.77 26.13 -8.48
N GLY A 744 -2.87 25.78 -9.16
CA GLY A 744 -3.07 24.45 -9.74
C GLY A 744 -3.49 24.44 -11.21
N GLU A 745 -3.60 25.60 -11.84
CA GLU A 745 -4.06 25.70 -13.23
C GLU A 745 -2.99 25.23 -14.22
N PHE A 746 -1.72 25.53 -13.94
CA PHE A 746 -0.60 25.06 -14.77
C PHE A 746 -0.51 23.53 -14.84
N LEU A 747 -0.66 22.84 -13.71
CA LEU A 747 -0.63 21.38 -13.65
C LEU A 747 -1.72 20.73 -14.52
N LYS A 748 -2.85 21.42 -14.74
CA LYS A 748 -3.92 20.94 -15.61
C LYS A 748 -3.57 21.04 -17.10
N THR A 749 -2.54 21.82 -17.46
CA THR A 749 -2.05 21.94 -18.84
C THR A 749 -1.07 20.83 -19.23
N LEU A 750 -0.54 20.10 -18.25
CA LEU A 750 0.39 19.00 -18.49
C LEU A 750 -0.27 17.85 -19.28
N GLN A 751 0.50 17.26 -20.19
CA GLN A 751 0.09 16.08 -20.95
C GLN A 751 0.95 14.88 -20.57
N HIS A 752 0.30 13.77 -20.18
CA HIS A 752 1.02 12.54 -19.90
C HIS A 752 1.27 11.73 -21.16
N ILE A 753 2.51 11.29 -21.38
CA ILE A 753 2.88 10.42 -22.50
C ILE A 753 3.09 8.99 -22.00
N ARG A 754 2.45 8.03 -22.69
CA ARG A 754 2.61 6.60 -22.43
C ARG A 754 4.00 6.11 -22.79
N LYS A 755 4.45 5.08 -22.08
CA LYS A 755 5.70 4.36 -22.33
C LYS A 755 5.91 3.96 -23.80
N ASP A 756 4.89 3.42 -24.46
CA ASP A 756 5.01 2.93 -25.84
C ASP A 756 5.24 4.08 -26.83
N ALA A 757 4.52 5.19 -26.64
CA ALA A 757 4.67 6.40 -27.46
C ALA A 757 6.04 7.06 -27.26
N PHE A 758 6.52 7.13 -26.01
CA PHE A 758 7.85 7.64 -25.71
C PHE A 758 8.95 6.77 -26.32
N LYS A 759 8.85 5.44 -26.19
CA LYS A 759 9.81 4.51 -26.81
C LYS A 759 9.86 4.67 -28.32
N ALA A 760 8.72 4.72 -28.99
CA ALA A 760 8.65 4.93 -30.44
C ALA A 760 9.36 6.23 -30.87
N HIS A 761 9.23 7.30 -30.08
CA HIS A 761 9.90 8.56 -30.33
C HIS A 761 11.43 8.46 -30.13
N THR A 762 11.89 7.79 -29.08
CA THR A 762 13.33 7.64 -28.79
C THR A 762 14.05 6.61 -29.67
N SER A 763 13.33 5.66 -30.26
CA SER A 763 13.91 4.60 -31.12
C SER A 763 13.96 4.96 -32.60
N SER A 764 13.41 6.10 -33.02
CA SER A 764 13.45 6.54 -34.42
C SER A 764 14.88 6.99 -34.79
N PRO A 765 15.44 6.50 -35.92
CA PRO A 765 16.81 6.80 -36.32
C PRO A 765 16.99 8.29 -36.67
N SER A 766 18.20 8.77 -36.39
CA SER A 766 18.66 10.17 -36.41
C SER A 766 18.60 10.93 -37.74
N SER A 767 17.94 10.40 -38.78
CA SER A 767 17.82 11.04 -40.11
C SER A 767 16.42 11.57 -40.44
N ALA A 768 15.39 11.25 -39.65
CA ALA A 768 14.06 11.84 -39.79
C ALA A 768 13.78 12.77 -38.61
N THR A 769 13.51 14.05 -38.87
CA THR A 769 13.10 15.03 -37.85
C THR A 769 11.91 14.46 -37.08
N PRO A 770 12.06 14.05 -35.80
CA PRO A 770 10.99 13.39 -35.11
C PRO A 770 9.85 14.39 -34.89
N SER A 771 8.61 13.97 -35.10
CA SER A 771 7.44 14.83 -34.84
C SER A 771 7.56 15.44 -33.43
N PRO A 772 7.42 16.76 -33.26
CA PRO A 772 7.64 17.40 -31.98
C PRO A 772 6.70 16.78 -30.93
N LEU A 773 7.25 16.43 -29.76
CA LEU A 773 6.43 16.01 -28.64
C LEU A 773 5.49 17.16 -28.27
N PRO A 774 4.26 16.87 -27.80
CA PRO A 774 3.37 17.93 -27.33
C PRO A 774 4.05 18.80 -26.27
N PRO A 775 3.88 20.13 -26.31
CA PRO A 775 4.46 21.02 -25.32
C PRO A 775 3.95 20.66 -23.93
N ARG A 776 4.83 20.81 -22.92
CA ARG A 776 4.53 20.48 -21.51
C ARG A 776 4.16 19.01 -21.27
N SER A 777 4.85 18.11 -21.97
CA SER A 777 4.67 16.67 -21.83
C SER A 777 5.51 16.07 -20.70
N VAL A 778 4.91 15.14 -19.95
CA VAL A 778 5.54 14.46 -18.82
C VAL A 778 5.44 12.94 -18.93
N ILE A 779 6.46 12.25 -18.42
CA ILE A 779 6.53 10.79 -18.35
C ILE A 779 6.72 10.32 -16.91
N ASN A 780 6.18 9.14 -16.60
CA ASN A 780 6.43 8.47 -15.32
C ASN A 780 7.61 7.53 -15.45
N VAL A 781 8.52 7.60 -14.47
CA VAL A 781 9.72 6.78 -14.46
C VAL A 781 9.90 6.09 -13.11
N LYS A 782 10.44 4.88 -13.16
CA LYS A 782 11.05 4.21 -12.02
C LYS A 782 12.51 4.61 -11.96
N ILE A 783 12.97 4.96 -10.77
CA ILE A 783 14.35 5.35 -10.51
C ILE A 783 14.94 4.36 -9.52
N SER A 784 16.03 3.70 -9.91
CA SER A 784 16.78 2.77 -9.06
C SER A 784 18.12 3.41 -8.71
N ILE A 785 18.33 3.69 -7.42
CA ILE A 785 19.59 4.26 -6.93
C ILE A 785 20.65 3.16 -6.96
N LEU A 786 21.77 3.43 -7.64
CA LEU A 786 22.83 2.44 -7.86
C LEU A 786 23.76 2.32 -6.65
N ASN A 787 23.93 3.43 -5.92
CA ASN A 787 24.79 3.55 -4.76
C ASN A 787 24.01 3.58 -3.43
N ARG A 788 24.71 3.87 -2.33
CA ARG A 788 24.10 4.08 -1.02
C ARG A 788 23.27 5.38 -1.04
N GLY A 789 21.96 5.30 -0.91
CA GLY A 789 21.09 6.47 -0.82
C GLY A 789 19.62 6.08 -0.85
N VAL A 790 18.74 6.95 -0.33
CA VAL A 790 17.28 6.79 -0.43
C VAL A 790 16.68 8.12 -0.82
N ALA A 791 15.94 8.14 -1.93
CA ALA A 791 15.19 9.30 -2.36
C ALA A 791 13.88 9.42 -1.57
N THR A 792 13.50 10.64 -1.24
CA THR A 792 12.25 11.00 -0.58
C THR A 792 11.32 11.72 -1.56
N ALA A 793 10.05 11.90 -1.19
CA ALA A 793 9.13 12.70 -2.00
C ALA A 793 9.63 14.15 -2.13
N CYS A 794 9.39 14.78 -3.29
CA CYS A 794 9.92 16.12 -3.67
C CYS A 794 11.45 16.18 -3.88
N ALA A 795 12.12 15.03 -4.01
CA ALA A 795 13.51 15.00 -4.46
C ALA A 795 13.62 15.48 -5.92
N ARG A 796 14.73 16.16 -6.25
CA ARG A 796 15.04 16.67 -7.60
C ARG A 796 15.81 15.61 -8.38
N ILE A 797 15.54 15.55 -9.67
CA ILE A 797 16.19 14.63 -10.60
C ILE A 797 16.91 15.46 -11.65
N TYR A 798 18.23 15.30 -11.72
CA TYR A 798 19.10 16.00 -12.67
C TYR A 798 19.61 15.01 -13.73
N ARG A 799 19.80 15.48 -14.96
CA ARG A 799 20.52 14.72 -16.00
C ARG A 799 22.01 14.70 -15.67
N LEU A 800 22.72 13.74 -16.24
CA LEU A 800 24.17 13.77 -16.24
C LEU A 800 24.61 14.96 -17.12
N PRO A 801 25.57 15.81 -16.70
CA PRO A 801 26.00 16.94 -17.50
C PRO A 801 26.42 16.51 -18.91
N PRO A 802 26.16 17.36 -19.93
CA PRO A 802 26.48 17.04 -21.32
C PRO A 802 27.98 16.76 -21.49
N ARG A 803 28.34 16.04 -22.56
CA ARG A 803 29.76 15.87 -22.91
C ARG A 803 30.32 17.25 -23.29
N PRO A 804 31.55 17.60 -22.86
CA PRO A 804 32.20 18.79 -23.36
C PRO A 804 32.22 18.73 -24.89
N ALA A 805 31.79 19.81 -25.57
CA ALA A 805 31.90 19.89 -27.02
C ALA A 805 33.40 19.73 -27.40
N PRO A 806 33.74 18.94 -28.44
CA PRO A 806 35.10 18.96 -28.96
C PRO A 806 35.39 20.39 -29.40
N THR A 807 36.35 21.05 -28.76
CA THR A 807 36.91 22.27 -29.31
C THR A 807 37.59 21.89 -30.62
N ASP A 808 37.08 22.38 -31.74
CA ASP A 808 37.79 22.31 -33.01
C ASP A 808 39.22 22.83 -32.77
N PRO A 809 40.27 22.07 -33.14
CA PRO A 809 41.62 22.58 -33.01
C PRO A 809 41.74 23.74 -33.98
N THR A 810 41.64 24.97 -33.47
CA THR A 810 41.98 26.17 -34.23
C THR A 810 43.40 25.99 -34.75
N SER A 811 43.48 25.79 -36.06
CA SER A 811 44.60 25.99 -36.97
C SER A 811 45.89 26.52 -36.33
N SER A 812 46.90 25.65 -36.34
CA SER A 812 48.33 25.97 -36.47
C SER A 812 48.73 27.44 -36.32
N ALA A 813 49.21 27.80 -35.15
CA ALA A 813 50.20 28.85 -34.97
C ALA A 813 51.32 28.27 -34.10
N GLU A 814 52.50 28.13 -34.69
CA GLU A 814 53.73 27.75 -34.00
C GLU A 814 54.04 28.77 -32.90
N ILE A 815 54.23 28.31 -31.66
CA ILE A 815 54.78 29.13 -30.58
C ILE A 815 56.14 28.54 -30.19
N PRO A 816 57.26 29.26 -30.39
CA PRO A 816 58.58 28.83 -29.95
C PRO A 816 58.69 28.76 -28.43
N ALA A 817 59.39 27.73 -27.95
CA ALA A 817 59.61 27.44 -26.53
C ALA A 817 60.59 28.42 -25.88
N THR A 818 60.11 29.54 -25.32
CA THR A 818 60.75 30.23 -24.17
C THR A 818 59.82 31.34 -23.65
N VAL A 819 59.03 31.03 -22.61
CA VAL A 819 58.49 31.91 -21.54
C VAL A 819 57.48 31.06 -20.74
N PRO A 820 57.55 30.99 -19.39
CA PRO A 820 56.61 30.20 -18.60
C PRO A 820 55.18 30.76 -18.70
N PRO A 821 54.13 29.91 -18.64
CA PRO A 821 52.75 30.38 -18.75
C PRO A 821 52.40 31.31 -17.57
N PRO A 822 51.64 32.40 -17.79
CA PRO A 822 51.21 33.27 -16.70
C PRO A 822 50.27 32.49 -15.78
N ALA A 823 50.52 32.61 -14.47
CA ALA A 823 49.67 32.06 -13.43
C ALA A 823 48.24 32.63 -13.54
N PRO A 824 47.18 31.86 -13.19
CA PRO A 824 45.84 32.40 -13.09
C PRO A 824 45.82 33.46 -11.99
N THR A 825 45.66 34.71 -12.38
CA THR A 825 45.57 35.86 -11.49
C THR A 825 44.28 35.78 -10.68
N THR A 826 44.36 35.21 -9.48
CA THR A 826 43.46 35.59 -8.39
C THR A 826 43.85 36.98 -7.91
N SER A 827 43.28 38.02 -8.53
CA SER A 827 43.21 39.34 -7.92
C SER A 827 41.73 39.64 -7.63
N VAL A 828 41.42 39.64 -6.34
CA VAL A 828 40.16 40.16 -5.83
C VAL A 828 40.35 41.66 -5.67
N GLN A 829 39.78 42.44 -6.60
CA GLN A 829 39.45 43.84 -6.38
C GLN A 829 38.26 44.21 -7.27
N GLY A 830 37.21 44.74 -6.65
CA GLY A 830 36.24 45.63 -7.29
C GLY A 830 35.07 44.96 -8.01
N GLY A 831 33.86 45.25 -7.50
CA GLY A 831 32.56 44.83 -8.00
C GLY A 831 32.36 44.77 -9.51
N ASP A 832 31.77 43.66 -9.96
CA ASP A 832 30.62 43.66 -10.86
C ASP A 832 29.85 42.34 -10.68
N SER A 833 28.58 42.48 -10.30
CA SER A 833 27.67 41.38 -10.00
C SER A 833 27.06 40.81 -11.28
N ASN A 834 27.73 39.82 -11.92
CA ASN A 834 27.07 38.80 -12.76
C ASN A 834 28.00 37.69 -13.30
N SER A 835 28.91 37.15 -12.47
CA SER A 835 29.65 35.93 -12.86
C SER A 835 28.89 34.68 -12.41
N SER A 836 28.30 33.95 -13.36
CA SER A 836 27.81 32.58 -13.14
C SER A 836 28.95 31.73 -12.59
N SER A 837 28.82 31.25 -11.36
CA SER A 837 29.79 30.36 -10.72
C SER A 837 29.88 29.04 -11.49
N SER A 838 30.90 28.88 -12.34
CA SER A 838 31.01 27.72 -13.24
C SER A 838 31.29 26.44 -12.44
N LEU A 839 30.42 25.44 -12.56
CA LEU A 839 30.69 24.09 -12.07
C LEU A 839 32.01 23.54 -12.64
N PRO A 840 32.71 22.64 -11.92
CA PRO A 840 33.93 22.02 -12.44
C PRO A 840 33.67 21.30 -13.78
N PRO A 841 34.52 21.49 -14.82
CA PRO A 841 34.31 20.87 -16.13
C PRO A 841 34.38 19.33 -16.10
N ASN A 842 35.02 18.74 -15.07
CA ASN A 842 35.16 17.30 -14.87
C ASN A 842 33.98 16.65 -14.12
N LEU A 843 32.88 17.37 -13.85
CA LEU A 843 31.77 16.89 -13.02
C LEU A 843 31.12 15.60 -13.57
N ARG A 844 30.99 15.48 -14.90
CA ARG A 844 30.51 14.24 -15.55
C ARG A 844 31.38 13.03 -15.22
N ALA A 845 32.70 13.18 -15.33
CA ALA A 845 33.65 12.10 -15.06
C ALA A 845 33.64 11.69 -13.59
N GLN A 846 33.52 12.66 -12.67
CA GLN A 846 33.38 12.39 -11.24
C GLN A 846 32.15 11.55 -10.92
N TRP A 847 30.99 11.86 -11.51
CA TRP A 847 29.77 11.05 -11.32
C TRP A 847 29.88 9.66 -11.93
N LEU A 848 30.45 9.53 -13.14
CA LEU A 848 30.67 8.22 -13.75
C LEU A 848 31.63 7.34 -12.93
N ALA A 849 32.64 7.93 -12.29
CA ALA A 849 33.54 7.22 -11.38
C ALA A 849 32.83 6.66 -10.13
N THR A 850 31.67 7.22 -9.75
CA THR A 850 30.87 6.68 -8.64
C THR A 850 30.07 5.43 -9.00
N LEU A 851 29.99 5.04 -10.28
CA LEU A 851 29.25 3.83 -10.68
C LEU A 851 29.88 2.57 -10.06
N PRO A 852 29.07 1.65 -9.53
CA PRO A 852 29.59 0.38 -9.03
C PRO A 852 30.18 -0.42 -10.21
N VAL A 853 31.48 -0.72 -10.14
CA VAL A 853 32.18 -1.53 -11.15
C VAL A 853 31.49 -2.89 -11.23
N SER A 854 30.88 -3.19 -12.39
CA SER A 854 30.24 -4.48 -12.63
C SER A 854 31.29 -5.59 -12.55
N SER A 855 31.12 -6.54 -11.64
CA SER A 855 32.00 -7.70 -11.45
C SER A 855 32.02 -8.66 -12.66
N ALA A 856 31.29 -8.37 -13.73
CA ALA A 856 31.24 -9.18 -14.95
C ALA A 856 32.38 -8.88 -15.97
N SER A 857 33.16 -7.80 -15.80
CA SER A 857 34.26 -7.44 -16.73
C SER A 857 35.66 -7.81 -16.23
N ALA A 858 35.80 -8.52 -15.11
CA ALA A 858 37.09 -8.95 -14.58
C ALA A 858 37.59 -10.26 -15.24
N LYS A 859 37.50 -10.37 -16.56
CA LYS A 859 38.20 -11.39 -17.35
C LYS A 859 38.87 -10.71 -18.55
N HIS A 860 40.20 -10.79 -18.53
CA HIS A 860 41.16 -10.35 -19.56
C HIS A 860 41.44 -8.84 -19.73
N SER A 861 42.47 -8.38 -19.02
CA SER A 861 43.54 -7.55 -19.59
C SER A 861 44.80 -7.71 -18.74
N SER A 862 45.49 -8.84 -18.89
CA SER A 862 46.89 -8.97 -18.50
C SER A 862 47.76 -8.39 -19.61
N LYS A 863 48.17 -7.14 -19.50
CA LYS A 863 49.38 -6.65 -20.17
C LYS A 863 50.26 -5.93 -19.15
N LYS A 864 51.50 -6.41 -19.14
CA LYS A 864 52.65 -6.04 -18.31
C LYS A 864 52.85 -4.52 -18.28
N ASN A 865 53.09 -3.97 -17.08
CA ASN A 865 54.27 -3.14 -16.79
C ASN A 865 54.41 -2.84 -15.30
N GLY A 866 55.64 -2.94 -14.78
CA GLY A 866 56.10 -2.26 -13.57
C GLY A 866 56.03 -3.03 -12.24
N ARG A 867 57.15 -3.68 -11.89
CA ARG A 867 57.41 -4.23 -10.54
C ARG A 867 57.38 -3.12 -9.48
N GLY A 868 56.71 -3.38 -8.36
CA GLY A 868 56.98 -2.69 -7.08
C GLY A 868 55.73 -2.42 -6.23
N LYS A 869 55.66 -3.07 -5.06
CA LYS A 869 54.78 -2.77 -3.90
C LYS A 869 53.31 -3.19 -3.98
N SER A 870 53.03 -4.50 -4.00
CA SER A 870 51.69 -5.01 -3.63
C SER A 870 51.71 -6.42 -3.04
N GLN A 871 52.61 -6.70 -2.09
CA GLN A 871 52.58 -7.95 -1.30
C GLN A 871 52.14 -7.78 0.17
N GLN A 872 51.93 -6.57 0.68
CA GLN A 872 51.63 -6.38 2.12
C GLN A 872 50.15 -6.47 2.53
N HIS A 873 49.19 -6.58 1.60
CA HIS A 873 47.76 -6.50 1.94
C HIS A 873 47.01 -7.85 2.04
N GLN A 874 47.65 -8.98 1.70
CA GLN A 874 47.02 -10.31 1.83
C GLN A 874 47.36 -11.04 3.14
N GLN A 875 48.37 -10.60 3.89
CA GLN A 875 48.76 -11.27 5.16
C GLN A 875 47.96 -10.81 6.39
N THR A 876 47.14 -9.76 6.32
CA THR A 876 46.46 -9.21 7.52
C THR A 876 45.13 -9.87 7.89
N LYS A 877 44.60 -10.76 7.04
CA LYS A 877 43.28 -11.40 7.28
C LYS A 877 43.31 -12.58 8.26
N HIS A 878 44.48 -13.12 8.62
CA HIS A 878 44.61 -14.28 9.50
C HIS A 878 45.29 -13.99 10.86
N LEU A 879 45.51 -12.72 11.22
CA LEU A 879 46.15 -12.36 12.49
C LEU A 879 45.14 -12.22 13.65
N PRO A 880 45.52 -12.58 14.90
CA PRO A 880 44.68 -12.41 16.08
C PRO A 880 44.17 -10.97 16.26
N LEU A 881 42.99 -10.84 16.86
CA LEU A 881 42.22 -9.58 16.92
C LEU A 881 42.95 -8.46 17.71
N GLU A 882 43.79 -8.83 18.69
CA GLU A 882 44.64 -7.88 19.42
C GLU A 882 45.76 -7.31 18.55
N THR A 883 46.37 -8.13 17.70
CA THR A 883 47.44 -7.72 16.79
C THR A 883 46.90 -6.80 15.70
N GLN A 884 45.69 -7.05 15.20
CA GLN A 884 44.99 -6.12 14.30
C GLN A 884 44.69 -4.78 14.96
N LYS A 885 44.29 -4.78 16.24
CA LYS A 885 44.05 -3.55 17.01
C LYS A 885 45.33 -2.76 17.23
N GLN A 886 46.45 -3.41 17.53
CA GLN A 886 47.75 -2.75 17.66
C GLN A 886 48.22 -2.16 16.34
N ILE A 887 48.13 -2.88 15.23
CA ILE A 887 48.51 -2.37 13.89
C ILE A 887 47.60 -1.19 13.48
N LEU A 888 46.31 -1.25 13.81
CA LEU A 888 45.38 -0.14 13.56
C LEU A 888 45.72 1.08 14.43
N ALA A 889 46.00 0.88 15.72
CA ALA A 889 46.43 1.95 16.61
C ALA A 889 47.74 2.58 16.14
N GLN A 890 48.70 1.77 15.68
CA GLN A 890 49.97 2.25 15.13
C GLN A 890 49.77 3.06 13.84
N LYS A 891 48.82 2.66 12.98
CA LYS A 891 48.45 3.42 11.78
C LYS A 891 47.69 4.71 12.07
N LEU A 892 46.91 4.75 13.14
CA LEU A 892 46.19 5.95 13.58
C LEU A 892 47.11 6.96 14.30
N LEU A 893 48.19 6.47 14.92
CA LEU A 893 49.21 7.28 15.58
C LEU A 893 50.35 7.72 14.65
N ALA A 894 50.45 7.12 13.46
CA ALA A 894 51.43 7.53 12.46
C ALA A 894 51.01 8.87 11.83
N SER A 895 51.76 9.93 12.11
CA SER A 895 51.64 11.23 11.46
C SER A 895 51.81 11.09 9.93
N PRO A 896 51.02 11.80 9.10
CA PRO A 896 51.15 11.69 7.65
C PRO A 896 52.53 12.21 7.19
N PRO A 897 53.15 11.58 6.18
CA PRO A 897 54.46 12.00 5.66
C PRO A 897 54.39 13.41 5.05
N ALA A 898 55.35 14.25 5.45
CA ALA A 898 55.42 15.69 5.18
C ALA A 898 55.85 16.07 3.75
N GLU A 899 55.64 15.22 2.74
CA GLU A 899 56.11 15.47 1.36
C GLU A 899 55.02 15.87 0.36
N ALA A 900 53.80 16.17 0.83
CA ALA A 900 52.71 16.68 -0.02
C ALA A 900 52.14 18.04 0.46
N SER A 901 52.95 18.84 1.17
CA SER A 901 52.52 20.15 1.72
C SER A 901 53.04 21.38 0.97
N SER A 902 53.70 21.18 -0.17
CA SER A 902 54.15 22.29 -1.03
C SER A 902 53.49 22.19 -2.40
N LEU A 903 52.23 22.63 -2.46
CA LEU A 903 51.56 23.34 -3.58
C LEU A 903 50.04 23.22 -3.40
N LEU A 904 49.38 24.37 -3.31
CA LEU A 904 47.94 24.63 -3.12
C LEU A 904 47.47 24.61 -1.66
N LEU A 905 47.05 25.79 -1.19
CA LEU A 905 46.10 25.94 -0.09
C LEU A 905 44.98 24.90 -0.24
N PRO A 906 44.59 24.15 0.81
CA PRO A 906 43.43 23.28 0.71
C PRO A 906 42.23 24.14 0.28
N ALA A 907 41.63 23.80 -0.86
CA ALA A 907 40.46 24.49 -1.38
C ALA A 907 39.41 24.59 -0.26
N LYS A 908 38.71 25.73 -0.17
CA LYS A 908 37.67 25.90 0.84
C LYS A 908 36.64 24.77 0.69
N PRO A 909 36.10 24.20 1.78
CA PRO A 909 35.11 23.13 1.69
C PRO A 909 33.96 23.55 0.76
N ASN A 910 33.50 22.63 -0.10
CA ASN A 910 32.41 22.82 -1.08
C ASN A 910 32.75 23.65 -2.35
N GLN A 911 34.03 23.91 -2.64
CA GLN A 911 34.44 24.50 -3.93
C GLN A 911 34.54 23.46 -5.06
N THR A 912 35.13 22.29 -4.79
CA THR A 912 35.35 21.22 -5.79
C THR A 912 34.45 20.01 -5.57
N ASP A 913 34.07 19.76 -4.32
CA ASP A 913 33.35 18.59 -3.84
C ASP A 913 32.73 18.88 -2.47
N MET A 914 31.64 18.17 -2.15
CA MET A 914 30.93 18.32 -0.87
C MET A 914 31.71 17.58 0.22
N ASN A 915 32.27 18.31 1.20
CA ASN A 915 33.07 17.78 2.31
C ASN A 915 34.27 16.88 1.90
N GLY A 916 34.89 17.09 0.74
CA GLY A 916 36.13 16.40 0.34
C GLY A 916 35.98 14.98 -0.23
N HIS A 917 34.74 14.48 -0.40
CA HIS A 917 34.49 13.07 -0.78
C HIS A 917 33.32 12.83 -1.74
N HIS A 918 32.48 13.82 -2.04
CA HIS A 918 31.28 13.62 -2.86
C HIS A 918 31.13 14.67 -3.97
N PRO A 919 30.83 14.27 -5.23
CA PRO A 919 30.72 15.23 -6.34
C PRO A 919 29.62 16.28 -6.11
N LEU A 920 29.82 17.48 -6.66
CA LEU A 920 28.82 18.54 -6.63
C LEU A 920 27.58 18.17 -7.48
N VAL A 921 26.43 18.69 -7.06
CA VAL A 921 25.15 18.47 -7.75
C VAL A 921 25.10 19.36 -9.01
N PRO A 922 24.57 18.86 -10.14
CA PRO A 922 24.43 19.64 -11.38
C PRO A 922 23.60 20.93 -11.23
N ASP A 923 23.60 21.75 -12.27
CA ASP A 923 22.90 23.04 -12.32
C ASP A 923 21.39 22.90 -12.58
N GLU A 924 20.68 24.03 -12.49
CA GLU A 924 19.23 24.11 -12.74
C GLU A 924 18.86 23.74 -14.19
N SER A 925 19.74 24.03 -15.15
CA SER A 925 19.58 23.65 -16.57
C SER A 925 19.49 22.14 -16.76
N ASP A 926 20.16 21.37 -15.90
CA ASP A 926 20.18 19.92 -15.92
C ASP A 926 18.99 19.29 -15.17
N LEU A 927 18.07 20.09 -14.61
CA LEU A 927 16.87 19.57 -13.94
C LEU A 927 15.93 18.88 -14.96
N LEU A 928 15.67 17.59 -14.74
CA LEU A 928 14.76 16.77 -15.56
C LEU A 928 13.36 16.66 -14.96
N GLY A 929 13.24 16.69 -13.63
CA GLY A 929 11.96 16.47 -12.95
C GLY A 929 12.06 16.21 -11.46
N PHE A 930 11.00 15.63 -10.90
CA PHE A 930 10.83 15.44 -9.46
C PHE A 930 10.36 14.03 -9.09
N VAL A 931 10.75 13.57 -7.90
CA VAL A 931 10.28 12.32 -7.30
C VAL A 931 8.94 12.55 -6.62
N THR A 932 7.92 11.79 -7.01
CA THR A 932 6.59 11.82 -6.37
C THR A 932 6.57 10.92 -5.14
N THR A 933 7.05 9.68 -5.28
CA THR A 933 7.10 8.68 -4.20
C THR A 933 8.48 8.04 -4.15
N GLY A 934 9.22 8.26 -3.06
CA GLY A 934 10.55 7.66 -2.83
C GLY A 934 10.64 6.96 -1.48
N SER A 935 11.22 5.77 -1.46
CA SER A 935 11.45 4.97 -0.24
C SER A 935 12.47 3.85 -0.48
N TYR A 936 12.84 3.13 0.58
CA TYR A 936 13.61 1.90 0.45
C TYR A 936 12.70 0.74 0.00
N CYS A 937 12.99 0.13 -1.15
CA CYS A 937 12.23 -1.00 -1.67
C CYS A 937 12.74 -2.31 -1.07
N LEU A 938 11.85 -3.02 -0.38
CA LEU A 938 12.17 -4.31 0.23
C LEU A 938 12.32 -5.43 -0.82
N ALA A 939 11.66 -5.31 -1.97
CA ALA A 939 11.72 -6.31 -3.03
C ALA A 939 13.09 -6.29 -3.74
N GLU A 940 13.66 -5.10 -3.99
CA GLU A 940 14.96 -4.95 -4.66
C GLU A 940 16.15 -4.85 -3.68
N GLY A 941 15.89 -4.58 -2.39
CA GLY A 941 16.92 -4.37 -1.39
C GLY A 941 17.73 -3.08 -1.57
N ARG A 942 17.21 -2.11 -2.34
CA ARG A 942 17.87 -0.83 -2.66
C ARG A 942 16.89 0.34 -2.57
N GLY A 943 17.42 1.56 -2.54
CA GLY A 943 16.61 2.78 -2.63
C GLY A 943 15.99 2.90 -4.03
N THR A 944 14.67 3.00 -4.10
CA THR A 944 13.97 3.24 -5.36
C THR A 944 13.02 4.42 -5.23
N ALA A 945 12.64 4.97 -6.37
CA ALA A 945 11.71 6.08 -6.45
C ALA A 945 10.83 5.95 -7.69
N ILE A 946 9.65 6.53 -7.62
CA ILE A 946 8.78 6.83 -8.76
C ILE A 946 8.82 8.34 -8.91
N GLY A 947 9.11 8.79 -10.13
CA GLY A 947 9.25 10.20 -10.45
C GLY A 947 8.53 10.57 -11.74
N CYS A 948 8.37 11.88 -11.91
CA CYS A 948 7.79 12.50 -13.09
C CYS A 948 8.88 13.35 -13.76
N LEU A 949 9.19 13.07 -15.03
CA LEU A 949 10.18 13.81 -15.82
C LEU A 949 9.51 14.56 -16.98
N SER A 950 10.14 15.64 -17.44
CA SER A 950 9.82 16.25 -18.74
C SER A 950 10.18 15.27 -19.87
N ALA A 951 9.23 15.00 -20.77
CA ALA A 951 9.44 14.06 -21.86
C ALA A 951 10.49 14.55 -22.87
N GLU A 952 10.51 15.86 -23.12
CA GLU A 952 11.44 16.50 -24.04
C GLU A 952 12.89 16.42 -23.54
N LYS A 953 13.15 16.92 -22.32
CA LYS A 953 14.49 16.85 -21.71
C LYS A 953 14.97 15.40 -21.48
N ALA A 954 14.05 14.48 -21.19
CA ALA A 954 14.38 13.06 -21.08
C ALA A 954 14.75 12.44 -22.43
N ALA A 955 14.06 12.81 -23.51
CA ALA A 955 14.40 12.35 -24.87
C ALA A 955 15.75 12.88 -25.32
N GLU A 956 16.06 14.15 -25.04
CA GLU A 956 17.41 14.73 -25.26
C GLU A 956 18.49 13.97 -24.51
N ALA A 957 18.30 13.73 -23.21
CA ALA A 957 19.26 13.00 -22.40
C ALA A 957 19.54 11.57 -22.93
N VAL A 958 18.51 10.90 -23.49
CA VAL A 958 18.67 9.59 -24.14
C VAL A 958 19.47 9.70 -25.45
N ARG A 959 19.23 10.76 -26.26
CA ARG A 959 19.96 11.01 -27.51
C ARG A 959 21.44 11.37 -27.25
N ASP A 960 21.72 12.20 -26.26
CA ASP A 960 23.06 12.62 -25.87
C ASP A 960 23.90 11.49 -25.23
N GLY A 961 23.26 10.39 -24.84
CA GLY A 961 23.86 9.23 -24.19
C GLY A 961 24.75 8.34 -25.07
N GLY A 962 24.94 8.67 -26.36
CA GLY A 962 25.76 7.91 -27.31
C GLY A 962 25.16 6.56 -27.74
N GLY A 963 25.77 5.92 -28.75
CA GLY A 963 25.29 4.75 -29.52
C GLY A 963 25.04 3.43 -28.77
N GLY A 964 24.88 3.45 -27.44
CA GLY A 964 24.52 2.29 -26.63
C GLY A 964 23.37 2.53 -25.63
N GLY A 965 22.78 3.74 -25.55
CA GLY A 965 21.58 4.07 -24.76
C GLY A 965 21.67 3.92 -23.22
N ARG A 966 22.74 3.31 -22.69
CA ARG A 966 22.90 2.99 -21.26
C ARG A 966 23.32 4.20 -20.40
N GLU A 967 24.05 5.16 -20.97
CA GLU A 967 24.44 6.38 -20.25
C GLU A 967 23.32 7.42 -20.20
N GLY A 968 22.48 7.50 -21.24
CA GLY A 968 21.37 8.46 -21.29
C GLY A 968 20.24 8.20 -20.29
N THR A 969 20.23 7.02 -19.67
CA THR A 969 19.29 6.66 -18.58
C THR A 969 19.86 6.90 -17.18
N LEU A 970 21.10 7.39 -17.07
CA LEU A 970 21.69 7.78 -15.79
C LEU A 970 21.21 9.18 -15.38
N CYS A 971 20.95 9.34 -14.09
CA CYS A 971 20.51 10.59 -13.49
C CYS A 971 21.09 10.75 -12.09
N ILE A 972 21.04 11.97 -11.56
CA ILE A 972 21.47 12.31 -10.21
C ILE A 972 20.23 12.73 -9.43
N VAL A 973 19.99 12.11 -8.27
CA VAL A 973 18.81 12.36 -7.43
C VAL A 973 19.23 13.02 -6.12
N ARG A 974 18.63 14.16 -5.79
CA ARG A 974 18.91 14.92 -4.55
C ARG A 974 17.64 15.14 -3.74
N ASN A 975 17.67 14.85 -2.43
CA ASN A 975 16.55 15.14 -1.55
C ASN A 975 16.40 16.65 -1.28
N ALA A 976 15.17 17.09 -1.05
CA ALA A 976 14.90 18.47 -0.62
C ALA A 976 15.57 18.76 0.73
N GLY A 977 16.36 19.82 0.83
CA GLY A 977 17.10 20.17 2.04
C GLY A 977 18.40 19.40 2.27
N GLU A 978 18.79 18.49 1.36
CA GLU A 978 20.10 17.84 1.38
C GLU A 978 20.97 18.42 0.26
N SER A 979 22.27 18.62 0.52
CA SER A 979 23.25 19.08 -0.47
C SER A 979 23.88 17.94 -1.28
N VAL A 980 23.69 16.69 -0.83
CA VAL A 980 24.28 15.48 -1.42
C VAL A 980 23.29 14.82 -2.40
N GLY A 981 23.74 14.56 -3.62
CA GLY A 981 22.99 13.80 -4.63
C GLY A 981 23.44 12.33 -4.72
N TRP A 982 22.64 11.47 -5.35
CA TRP A 982 22.97 10.06 -5.55
C TRP A 982 22.82 9.68 -7.02
N ILE A 983 23.77 8.92 -7.56
CA ILE A 983 23.66 8.39 -8.93
C ILE A 983 22.59 7.29 -8.98
N ALA A 984 21.70 7.42 -9.95
CA ALA A 984 20.57 6.53 -10.15
C ALA A 984 20.34 6.29 -11.64
N ARG A 985 19.58 5.23 -11.95
CA ARG A 985 19.12 4.95 -13.31
C ARG A 985 17.61 5.08 -13.36
N TRP A 986 17.09 5.74 -14.38
CA TRP A 986 15.66 5.83 -14.61
C TRP A 986 15.21 4.89 -15.75
N GLU A 987 14.01 4.34 -15.61
CA GLU A 987 13.34 3.47 -16.59
C GLU A 987 11.89 3.94 -16.75
N VAL A 988 11.40 4.05 -17.98
CA VAL A 988 10.00 4.47 -18.23
C VAL A 988 9.02 3.36 -17.87
N VAL A 989 7.98 3.71 -17.11
CA VAL A 989 6.95 2.79 -16.63
C VAL A 989 5.60 3.06 -17.24
#